data_AF-K1PBU0-F1
#
_entry.id   AF-K1PBU0-F1
#
_cell.length_a   1.000
_cell.length_b   1.000
_cell.length_c   1.000
_cell.angle_alpha   90.00
_cell.angle_beta   90.00
_cell.angle_gamma   90.00
#
_symmetry.space_group_name_H-M   'P 1'
#
loop_
_entity.id
_entity.type
_entity.pdbx_description
1 polymer ?
#
loop_
_entity_poly.entity_id
_entity_poly.type
_entity_poly.pdbx_seq_one_letter_code
_entity_poly.pdbx_strand_id
1 'polypeptide(L)'
;MASKHSPVFSAFDVHYFARRVRSGIQMSLFGTVKVEMFPYEDLFQTRLQSNQDNRTQSWNFATSNGLVESGQFHYLSGEAQDHKKLIQICPYSSNFPEKAFNWSNRTHSYIESSCVTDENNTTIMNSALYGNVTVGDKSVVSCCKIRGNVTIGKDCYVAGLKVENFKKMISIDDYMVVQSFNVHLQTLGITRDILTIHGRYDKIQVPHWKSANTFCNLPIVVWMTKTGIIKEDLWHTDVDNDDQTMFEAKLFPILHATDAIGLEDLLWIQGIVQDEDHVILKRWQSSWRLSMREILSFVNAEQELQSRREMFYEVKKEEITTALIQRLHKGFHPIYNSAGIDGFSHAILEKLDSVAKSSKGDPGVAARTLANIADVLGSKAGQKGGLRSGPAANKAWAKAFNLLENGELERGVNALAKERSKWLERPDLLVRAARHYEGAAQILIRQAVMTAKEWVTAQCPARIDVSGGWSDTPPITYEHGGAVTMIGLQIRGKHPVGAKVKRIDEPKLVMVILGNDGENTEVVCRDLSDLEDYYQPYSPGALLKASFICADIVSLTSPRSLKEQLMEGYGGGFEIHSWSVLPQGSGMGTSSILAGAVMAALLRASGKSCDKKGLIHAVLYLEQLLTTGGGWQDQVGGLMGGIKIGLSEAKLPIAVEAVDLKVSDEVIQMVNERLLLIYTGKTRLARNLLQEVVRNWYARNPNIVETENALVILAQECAHGFIDGNLQKVGSCLDKYWAMKKILAPGCETATIAKLMAASRPFAYGMCMAGAGGGGFLYVLTKDANHKHLLMDILNTVEGTEGKEIYECSIDTEGLTQMIIRSINLSVSNTLSNG
;
A
#
# COMPACT_ATOMS: atom_id res chain seq x y z
N MET A 1 -30.88 -54.67 14.29
CA MET A 1 -31.87 -53.57 14.31
C MET A 1 -31.21 -52.40 13.60
N ALA A 2 -31.31 -52.38 12.26
CA ALA A 2 -32.18 -51.51 11.47
C ALA A 2 -31.66 -50.05 11.45
N SER A 3 -31.42 -49.36 10.33
CA SER A 3 -31.44 -49.65 8.89
C SER A 3 -30.96 -48.35 8.22
N LYS A 4 -29.91 -48.38 7.41
CA LYS A 4 -29.91 -48.15 5.94
C LYS A 4 -30.25 -46.73 5.39
N HIS A 5 -29.36 -46.32 4.47
CA HIS A 5 -29.53 -45.52 3.24
C HIS A 5 -29.16 -44.02 3.20
N SER A 6 -28.03 -43.76 2.52
CA SER A 6 -27.75 -42.62 1.61
C SER A 6 -28.54 -42.82 0.29
N PRO A 7 -28.92 -41.79 -0.51
CA PRO A 7 -28.02 -41.23 -1.55
C PRO A 7 -28.21 -39.74 -2.00
N VAL A 8 -27.10 -39.15 -2.48
CA VAL A 8 -26.85 -38.32 -3.71
C VAL A 8 -27.94 -37.41 -4.36
N PHE A 9 -27.47 -36.25 -4.89
CA PHE A 9 -28.06 -35.25 -5.84
C PHE A 9 -28.92 -34.13 -5.20
N SER A 10 -28.98 -32.88 -5.67
CA SER A 10 -28.42 -32.11 -6.81
C SER A 10 -28.67 -30.60 -6.55
N ALA A 11 -28.00 -29.73 -7.31
CA ALA A 11 -28.22 -28.29 -7.40
C ALA A 11 -29.69 -27.83 -7.32
N PHE A 12 -29.99 -26.75 -6.57
CA PHE A 12 -31.13 -25.87 -6.80
C PHE A 12 -30.90 -24.46 -6.22
N ASP A 13 -30.97 -23.50 -7.15
CA ASP A 13 -31.24 -22.07 -7.07
C ASP A 13 -31.47 -21.39 -5.71
N VAL A 14 -30.63 -20.40 -5.40
CA VAL A 14 -31.04 -19.23 -4.60
C VAL A 14 -31.28 -18.07 -5.55
N HIS A 15 -32.33 -18.22 -6.36
CA HIS A 15 -32.99 -17.17 -7.14
C HIS A 15 -34.34 -16.87 -6.48
N TYR A 16 -34.33 -16.46 -5.21
CA TYR A 16 -35.57 -16.30 -4.43
C TYR A 16 -35.55 -15.11 -3.47
N PHE A 17 -35.30 -13.91 -4.00
CA PHE A 17 -35.74 -12.67 -3.33
C PHE A 17 -36.20 -11.56 -4.30
N ALA A 18 -36.66 -11.95 -5.49
CA ALA A 18 -37.25 -11.04 -6.46
C ALA A 18 -38.41 -11.72 -7.20
N ARG A 19 -39.58 -11.83 -6.56
CA ARG A 19 -40.93 -11.95 -7.16
C ARG A 19 -41.96 -12.40 -6.11
N ARG A 20 -42.52 -11.46 -5.34
CA ARG A 20 -43.87 -11.58 -4.77
C ARG A 20 -44.38 -10.23 -4.25
N VAL A 21 -44.63 -9.30 -5.17
CA VAL A 21 -45.58 -8.19 -4.94
C VAL A 21 -46.53 -8.14 -6.15
N ARG A 22 -47.33 -9.19 -6.30
CA ARG A 22 -48.53 -9.23 -7.16
C ARG A 22 -49.49 -10.28 -6.60
N SER A 23 -50.12 -9.97 -5.48
CA SER A 23 -51.41 -10.52 -5.05
C SER A 23 -51.81 -9.81 -3.77
N GLY A 24 -52.91 -9.06 -3.81
CA GLY A 24 -53.41 -8.31 -2.67
C GLY A 24 -53.68 -9.22 -1.47
N ILE A 25 -53.12 -8.82 -0.33
CA ILE A 25 -53.56 -9.24 0.99
C ILE A 25 -53.63 -7.95 1.81
N GLN A 26 -54.85 -7.54 2.16
CA GLN A 26 -55.12 -6.59 3.24
C GLN A 26 -54.52 -7.17 4.53
N MET A 27 -53.55 -6.48 5.13
CA MET A 27 -53.23 -6.62 6.54
C MET A 27 -53.37 -5.26 7.23
N SER A 28 -54.00 -5.34 8.39
CA SER A 28 -54.51 -4.28 9.24
C SER A 28 -53.50 -3.20 9.62
N LEU A 29 -54.03 -1.99 9.83
CA LEU A 29 -53.38 -0.81 10.40
C LEU A 29 -52.52 -1.12 11.63
N PHE A 30 -51.43 -0.36 11.79
CA PHE A 30 -50.33 -0.51 12.76
C PHE A 30 -49.22 -1.49 12.35
N GLY A 31 -48.47 -1.15 11.30
CA GLY A 31 -47.25 -1.83 10.91
C GLY A 31 -46.19 -0.84 10.44
N THR A 32 -45.18 -0.62 11.28
CA THR A 32 -44.00 0.21 11.01
C THR A 32 -43.21 -0.39 9.85
N VAL A 33 -43.00 0.39 8.77
CA VAL A 33 -42.06 0.04 7.69
C VAL A 33 -40.65 0.06 8.29
N LYS A 34 -40.05 -1.12 8.47
CA LYS A 34 -38.68 -1.29 8.94
C LYS A 34 -37.72 -1.19 7.76
N VAL A 35 -36.85 -0.17 7.79
CA VAL A 35 -35.68 -0.06 6.94
C VAL A 35 -34.49 0.08 7.88
N GLU A 36 -33.65 -0.94 7.88
CA GLU A 36 -32.49 -1.10 8.75
C GLU A 36 -31.39 -0.09 8.35
N MET A 37 -30.70 0.47 9.35
CA MET A 37 -29.81 1.61 9.18
C MET A 37 -28.62 1.49 10.15
N PHE A 38 -27.51 0.95 9.66
CA PHE A 38 -26.17 1.19 10.21
C PHE A 38 -25.16 1.39 9.06
N PRO A 39 -24.21 2.35 9.16
CA PRO A 39 -23.14 2.51 8.16
C PRO A 39 -22.17 1.31 8.11
N TYR A 40 -22.24 0.39 9.08
CA TYR A 40 -21.42 -0.82 9.13
C TYR A 40 -22.03 -2.02 8.40
N GLU A 41 -23.34 -2.03 8.13
CA GLU A 41 -24.03 -3.21 7.58
C GLU A 41 -23.77 -3.43 6.09
N ASP A 42 -23.71 -2.37 5.29
CA ASP A 42 -23.38 -2.47 3.86
C ASP A 42 -21.95 -3.03 3.65
N LEU A 43 -21.00 -2.66 4.52
CA LEU A 43 -19.65 -3.21 4.55
C LEU A 43 -19.62 -4.67 5.04
N PHE A 44 -20.54 -5.07 5.92
CA PHE A 44 -20.62 -6.42 6.48
C PHE A 44 -21.29 -7.41 5.51
N GLN A 45 -22.39 -7.01 4.87
CA GLN A 45 -23.12 -7.79 3.86
C GLN A 45 -22.25 -8.06 2.62
N THR A 46 -21.53 -7.04 2.14
CA THR A 46 -20.62 -7.17 0.99
C THR A 46 -19.40 -8.06 1.33
N ARG A 47 -18.92 -8.02 2.58
CA ARG A 47 -17.81 -8.89 3.04
C ARG A 47 -18.21 -10.35 3.21
N LEU A 48 -19.43 -10.63 3.68
CA LEU A 48 -19.93 -12.00 3.82
C LEU A 48 -20.06 -12.72 2.46
N GLN A 49 -20.47 -12.01 1.41
CA GLN A 49 -20.46 -12.56 0.05
C GLN A 49 -19.03 -12.82 -0.47
N SER A 50 -18.08 -11.92 -0.19
CA SER A 50 -16.69 -12.06 -0.64
C SER A 50 -15.89 -13.19 0.05
N ASN A 51 -16.32 -13.61 1.25
CA ASN A 51 -15.68 -14.67 2.04
C ASN A 51 -16.19 -16.08 1.70
N GLN A 52 -17.30 -16.22 0.98
CA GLN A 52 -17.78 -17.55 0.55
C GLN A 52 -17.02 -18.08 -0.68
N ASP A 53 -16.42 -17.21 -1.50
CA ASP A 53 -15.80 -17.59 -2.78
C ASP A 53 -14.25 -17.59 -2.80
N ASN A 54 -13.55 -17.29 -1.69
CA ASN A 54 -12.08 -17.26 -1.67
C ASN A 54 -11.46 -18.36 -0.79
N ARG A 55 -11.05 -19.47 -1.43
CA ARG A 55 -9.93 -20.29 -0.93
C ARG A 55 -8.63 -19.80 -1.56
N THR A 56 -7.95 -18.85 -0.91
CA THR A 56 -6.49 -18.80 -0.63
C THR A 56 -6.00 -17.39 -0.26
N GLN A 57 -5.14 -17.36 0.78
CA GLN A 57 -4.29 -16.28 1.34
C GLN A 57 -4.90 -15.20 2.28
N SER A 58 -5.10 -15.64 3.53
CA SER A 58 -4.73 -15.01 4.82
C SER A 58 -4.82 -13.49 5.00
N TRP A 59 -6.00 -13.06 5.48
CA TRP A 59 -6.10 -12.09 6.58
C TRP A 59 -7.09 -12.66 7.60
N ASN A 60 -6.59 -13.35 8.63
CA ASN A 60 -7.42 -13.87 9.73
C ASN A 60 -7.90 -12.70 10.59
N PHE A 61 -9.04 -12.09 10.26
CA PHE A 61 -9.83 -11.39 11.26
C PHE A 61 -10.78 -12.40 11.89
N ALA A 62 -10.54 -12.75 13.15
CA ALA A 62 -11.51 -13.48 13.95
C ALA A 62 -12.75 -12.58 14.15
N THR A 63 -13.81 -12.82 13.40
CA THR A 63 -15.12 -12.21 13.66
C THR A 63 -15.84 -13.06 14.68
N SER A 64 -15.94 -12.57 15.92
CA SER A 64 -16.84 -13.11 16.93
C SER A 64 -18.23 -12.51 16.73
N ASN A 65 -19.21 -13.36 16.44
CA ASN A 65 -20.61 -12.94 16.41
C ASN A 65 -21.22 -13.12 17.80
N GLY A 66 -21.78 -12.05 18.37
CA GLY A 66 -22.55 -12.09 19.61
C GLY A 66 -24.03 -11.89 19.31
N LEU A 67 -24.87 -12.86 19.69
CA LEU A 67 -26.32 -12.71 19.71
C LEU A 67 -26.72 -12.06 21.05
N VAL A 68 -27.41 -10.92 21.00
CA VAL A 68 -28.00 -10.33 22.20
C VAL A 68 -29.43 -10.88 22.32
N GLU A 69 -29.61 -11.97 23.05
CA GLU A 69 -30.89 -12.70 23.17
C GLU A 69 -32.05 -11.87 23.75
N SER A 70 -31.76 -10.74 24.39
CA SER A 70 -32.71 -9.86 25.07
C SER A 70 -32.55 -8.37 24.72
N GLY A 71 -31.84 -8.05 23.63
CA GLY A 71 -31.65 -6.67 23.18
C GLY A 71 -32.92 -6.10 22.55
N GLN A 72 -33.49 -5.06 23.15
CA GLN A 72 -34.55 -4.26 22.53
C GLN A 72 -33.94 -3.04 21.80
N PHE A 73 -34.08 -2.98 20.47
CA PHE A 73 -33.73 -1.81 19.67
C PHE A 73 -34.94 -0.89 19.51
N HIS A 74 -34.94 0.26 20.18
CA HIS A 74 -35.91 1.34 19.97
C HIS A 74 -35.48 2.21 18.78
N TYR A 75 -35.66 1.71 17.55
CA TYR A 75 -35.07 2.37 16.37
C TYR A 75 -35.74 3.70 15.95
N LEU A 76 -36.91 4.04 16.49
CA LEU A 76 -37.60 5.31 16.25
C LEU A 76 -38.40 5.67 17.51
N SER A 77 -37.80 6.39 18.46
CA SER A 77 -38.63 7.07 19.46
C SER A 77 -39.29 8.29 18.79
N GLY A 78 -40.44 8.73 19.31
CA GLY A 78 -41.15 9.91 18.79
C GLY A 78 -40.41 11.23 19.01
N GLU A 79 -39.21 11.22 19.60
CA GLU A 79 -38.45 12.41 19.96
C GLU A 79 -37.05 12.39 19.30
N ALA A 80 -36.74 13.41 18.51
CA ALA A 80 -35.44 13.54 17.83
C ALA A 80 -34.23 13.54 18.79
N GLN A 81 -34.46 13.90 20.05
CA GLN A 81 -33.47 13.87 21.11
C GLN A 81 -32.87 12.47 21.34
N ASP A 82 -33.65 11.40 21.22
CA ASP A 82 -33.11 10.06 21.45
C ASP A 82 -32.31 9.56 20.26
N HIS A 83 -32.74 9.88 19.03
CA HIS A 83 -31.98 9.58 17.84
C HIS A 83 -30.59 10.24 17.87
N LYS A 84 -30.55 11.51 18.29
CA LYS A 84 -29.29 12.24 18.51
C LYS A 84 -28.42 11.57 19.59
N LYS A 85 -28.99 11.17 20.73
CA LYS A 85 -28.26 10.46 21.79
C LYS A 85 -27.65 9.15 21.30
N LEU A 86 -28.40 8.36 20.52
CA LEU A 86 -27.93 7.09 19.95
C LEU A 86 -26.73 7.28 19.00
N ILE A 87 -26.68 8.40 18.28
CA ILE A 87 -25.55 8.72 17.39
C ILE A 87 -24.34 9.26 18.18
N GLN A 88 -24.55 9.95 19.31
CA GLN A 88 -23.49 10.58 20.09
C GLN A 88 -22.89 9.68 21.17
N ILE A 89 -23.63 8.67 21.64
CA ILE A 89 -23.23 7.81 22.75
C ILE A 89 -22.95 6.42 22.20
N CYS A 90 -21.70 5.95 22.37
CA CYS A 90 -21.38 4.55 22.14
C CYS A 90 -21.88 3.72 23.34
N PRO A 91 -22.88 2.83 23.18
CA PRO A 91 -23.39 2.02 24.29
C PRO A 91 -22.36 1.03 24.86
N TYR A 92 -21.23 0.83 24.16
CA TYR A 92 -20.17 -0.10 24.52
C TYR A 92 -18.95 0.57 25.16
N SER A 93 -18.87 1.91 25.24
CA SER A 93 -17.69 2.61 25.76
C SER A 93 -17.39 2.33 27.23
N SER A 94 -18.39 1.90 28.01
CA SER A 94 -18.24 1.58 29.44
C SER A 94 -17.97 0.10 29.73
N ASN A 95 -18.26 -0.81 28.79
CA ASN A 95 -18.29 -2.26 29.06
C ASN A 95 -17.10 -3.03 28.48
N PHE A 96 -16.28 -2.39 27.64
CA PHE A 96 -15.07 -3.00 27.07
C PHE A 96 -13.87 -2.06 27.31
N PRO A 97 -13.11 -2.25 28.41
CA PRO A 97 -11.94 -1.42 28.73
C PRO A 97 -10.72 -1.68 27.82
N GLU A 98 -10.80 -2.62 26.88
CA GLU A 98 -9.73 -2.91 25.92
C GLU A 98 -9.91 -2.19 24.58
N LYS A 99 -8.77 -1.82 24.00
CA LYS A 99 -8.51 -1.03 22.77
C LYS A 99 -9.16 -1.54 21.46
N ALA A 100 -10.19 -2.38 21.51
CA ALA A 100 -10.75 -3.04 20.32
C ALA A 100 -11.61 -2.12 19.43
N PHE A 101 -12.16 -1.02 19.98
CA PHE A 101 -13.05 -0.12 19.23
C PHE A 101 -12.68 1.35 19.44
N ASN A 102 -12.21 2.01 18.37
CA ASN A 102 -12.03 3.45 18.35
C ASN A 102 -13.34 4.13 17.92
N TRP A 103 -14.01 4.76 18.88
CA TRP A 103 -15.15 5.64 18.59
C TRP A 103 -14.65 6.99 18.07
N SER A 104 -15.17 7.46 16.94
CA SER A 104 -14.77 8.73 16.34
C SER A 104 -15.99 9.59 16.01
N ASN A 105 -15.95 10.83 16.48
CA ASN A 105 -16.92 11.88 16.12
C ASN A 105 -16.77 12.36 14.67
N ARG A 106 -15.73 11.89 13.96
CA ARG A 106 -15.48 12.12 12.54
C ARG A 106 -15.37 10.78 11.84
N THR A 107 -16.40 10.42 11.09
CA THR A 107 -16.44 9.15 10.37
C THR A 107 -16.87 9.37 8.94
N HIS A 108 -15.99 9.04 7.98
CA HIS A 108 -16.23 9.27 6.56
C HIS A 108 -16.66 10.71 6.27
N SER A 109 -15.85 11.68 6.71
CA SER A 109 -16.19 13.09 6.57
C SER A 109 -15.06 13.87 5.89
N TYR A 110 -15.44 14.83 5.05
CA TYR A 110 -14.52 15.81 4.47
C TYR A 110 -14.90 17.20 4.98
N ILE A 111 -13.93 17.93 5.53
CA ILE A 111 -14.13 19.26 6.09
C ILE A 111 -13.03 20.13 5.49
N GLU A 112 -13.43 21.08 4.64
CA GLU A 112 -12.50 22.05 4.08
C GLU A 112 -11.95 22.95 5.21
N SER A 113 -10.69 23.38 5.09
CA SER A 113 -9.99 24.14 6.14
C SER A 113 -10.66 25.46 6.53
N SER A 114 -11.53 26.01 5.69
CA SER A 114 -12.30 27.23 5.96
C SER A 114 -13.53 26.99 6.85
N CYS A 115 -13.94 25.73 7.07
CA CYS A 115 -15.06 25.39 7.93
C CYS A 115 -14.67 25.47 9.41
N VAL A 116 -15.61 25.88 10.27
CA VAL A 116 -15.43 25.99 11.72
C VAL A 116 -16.23 24.90 12.42
N THR A 117 -15.53 23.90 12.96
CA THR A 117 -16.14 22.78 13.69
C THR A 117 -15.26 22.37 14.88
N ASP A 118 -15.83 22.07 16.03
CA ASP A 118 -15.11 21.48 17.17
C ASP A 118 -15.08 19.95 17.04
N GLU A 119 -13.89 19.37 16.84
CA GLU A 119 -13.70 17.92 16.67
C GLU A 119 -14.15 17.09 17.88
N ASN A 120 -14.03 17.63 19.09
CA ASN A 120 -14.36 16.92 20.32
C ASN A 120 -15.85 17.02 20.65
N ASN A 121 -16.51 18.08 20.19
CA ASN A 121 -17.85 18.43 20.63
C ASN A 121 -18.91 18.34 19.53
N THR A 122 -18.54 18.10 18.26
CA THR A 122 -19.51 17.93 17.17
C THR A 122 -19.34 16.56 16.52
N THR A 123 -20.41 15.99 15.99
CA THR A 123 -20.37 14.71 15.28
C THR A 123 -20.66 14.93 13.80
N ILE A 124 -19.73 14.58 12.92
CA ILE A 124 -19.89 14.70 11.47
C ILE A 124 -19.64 13.34 10.85
N MET A 125 -20.66 12.81 10.17
CA MET A 125 -20.68 11.46 9.63
C MET A 125 -21.10 11.46 8.17
N ASN A 126 -20.37 10.73 7.32
CA ASN A 126 -20.69 10.57 5.90
C ASN A 126 -21.02 11.90 5.20
N SER A 127 -20.28 12.98 5.51
CA SER A 127 -20.66 14.34 5.10
C SER A 127 -19.48 15.12 4.55
N ALA A 128 -19.74 16.04 3.62
CA ALA A 128 -18.74 16.92 3.04
C ALA A 128 -19.12 18.39 3.22
N LEU A 129 -18.25 19.16 3.88
CA LEU A 129 -18.42 20.59 4.16
C LEU A 129 -17.38 21.42 3.40
N TYR A 130 -17.83 22.47 2.73
CA TYR A 130 -17.01 23.36 1.89
C TYR A 130 -17.35 24.84 2.13
N GLY A 131 -16.36 25.72 2.08
CA GLY A 131 -16.51 27.15 2.28
C GLY A 131 -16.61 27.54 3.76
N ASN A 132 -17.42 28.56 4.05
CA ASN A 132 -17.59 29.13 5.39
C ASN A 132 -18.76 28.44 6.10
N VAL A 133 -18.60 27.15 6.41
CA VAL A 133 -19.59 26.38 7.18
C VAL A 133 -19.19 26.37 8.65
N THR A 134 -20.08 26.79 9.54
CA THR A 134 -19.90 26.75 11.00
C THR A 134 -20.86 25.75 11.61
N VAL A 135 -20.35 24.84 12.44
CA VAL A 135 -21.16 23.84 13.15
C VAL A 135 -21.01 24.04 14.65
N GLY A 136 -22.11 24.42 15.30
CA GLY A 136 -22.17 24.66 16.73
C GLY A 136 -22.01 23.39 17.58
N ASP A 137 -21.62 23.60 18.83
CA ASP A 137 -21.35 22.56 19.82
C ASP A 137 -22.48 21.54 19.95
N LYS A 138 -22.11 20.27 20.15
CA LYS A 138 -23.02 19.12 20.32
C LYS A 138 -23.93 18.87 19.12
N SER A 139 -23.69 19.48 17.96
CA SER A 139 -24.48 19.22 16.76
C SER A 139 -24.02 17.98 16.03
N VAL A 140 -24.98 17.32 15.37
CA VAL A 140 -24.77 16.12 14.54
C VAL A 140 -25.09 16.47 13.09
N VAL A 141 -24.13 16.24 12.18
CA VAL A 141 -24.29 16.39 10.73
C VAL A 141 -24.08 15.04 10.07
N SER A 142 -25.09 14.52 9.37
CA SER A 142 -25.06 13.16 8.82
C SER A 142 -25.52 13.11 7.36
N CYS A 143 -24.75 12.47 6.48
CA CYS A 143 -25.11 12.30 5.07
C CYS A 143 -25.39 13.63 4.33
N CYS A 144 -24.68 14.70 4.70
CA CYS A 144 -24.88 16.06 4.15
C CYS A 144 -23.78 16.46 3.16
N LYS A 145 -24.14 17.28 2.18
CA LYS A 145 -23.20 17.99 1.30
C LYS A 145 -23.49 19.48 1.39
N ILE A 146 -22.67 20.23 2.11
CA ILE A 146 -22.93 21.63 2.42
C ILE A 146 -21.79 22.48 1.86
N ARG A 147 -22.11 23.40 0.95
CA ARG A 147 -21.15 24.33 0.35
C ARG A 147 -21.66 25.76 0.45
N GLY A 148 -20.85 26.65 1.03
CA GLY A 148 -21.11 28.09 1.05
C GLY A 148 -21.07 28.69 2.46
N ASN A 149 -21.92 29.69 2.70
CA ASN A 149 -22.02 30.41 3.97
C ASN A 149 -23.18 29.83 4.80
N VAL A 150 -22.91 28.80 5.61
CA VAL A 150 -23.93 28.07 6.38
C VAL A 150 -23.55 27.98 7.85
N THR A 151 -24.41 28.47 8.73
CA THR A 151 -24.27 28.32 10.18
C THR A 151 -25.29 27.32 10.69
N ILE A 152 -24.81 26.27 11.35
CA ILE A 152 -25.64 25.30 12.09
C ILE A 152 -25.47 25.63 13.57
N GLY A 153 -26.56 25.98 14.26
CA GLY A 153 -26.58 26.31 15.67
C GLY A 153 -26.11 25.17 16.58
N LYS A 154 -26.01 25.43 17.88
CA LYS A 154 -25.64 24.40 18.86
C LYS A 154 -26.74 23.35 18.99
N ASP A 155 -26.32 22.16 19.37
CA ASP A 155 -27.18 21.06 19.75
C ASP A 155 -28.20 20.63 18.67
N CYS A 156 -27.90 20.86 17.39
CA CYS A 156 -28.75 20.50 16.26
C CYS A 156 -28.57 19.05 15.77
N TYR A 157 -29.55 18.55 15.01
CA TYR A 157 -29.41 17.35 14.19
C TYR A 157 -29.75 17.67 12.72
N VAL A 158 -28.77 17.56 11.83
CA VAL A 158 -28.92 17.86 10.40
C VAL A 158 -28.57 16.62 9.60
N ALA A 159 -29.53 16.10 8.83
CA ALA A 159 -29.35 14.89 8.03
C ALA A 159 -29.80 15.04 6.58
N GLY A 160 -29.01 14.54 5.63
CA GLY A 160 -29.37 14.51 4.20
C GLY A 160 -29.38 15.89 3.52
N LEU A 161 -28.94 16.95 4.20
CA LEU A 161 -29.00 18.32 3.68
C LEU A 161 -27.98 18.51 2.55
N LYS A 162 -28.47 18.88 1.36
CA LYS A 162 -27.67 19.21 0.18
C LYS A 162 -27.81 20.70 -0.13
N VAL A 163 -26.73 21.45 0.04
CA VAL A 163 -26.67 22.90 -0.24
C VAL A 163 -25.52 23.18 -1.19
N GLU A 164 -25.85 23.68 -2.37
CA GLU A 164 -24.87 24.14 -3.36
C GLU A 164 -25.22 25.56 -3.82
N ASN A 165 -24.22 26.45 -3.87
CA ASN A 165 -24.31 27.77 -4.50
C ASN A 165 -25.42 28.71 -3.96
N PHE A 166 -25.73 28.65 -2.66
CA PHE A 166 -26.67 29.59 -2.06
C PHE A 166 -26.00 30.95 -1.81
N LYS A 167 -26.50 32.02 -2.46
CA LYS A 167 -25.91 33.37 -2.38
C LYS A 167 -26.12 34.05 -1.02
N LYS A 168 -27.22 33.73 -0.33
CA LYS A 168 -27.57 34.28 0.99
C LYS A 168 -26.91 33.43 2.09
N MET A 169 -26.67 34.04 3.25
CA MET A 169 -26.27 33.29 4.43
C MET A 169 -27.43 32.39 4.89
N ILE A 170 -27.16 31.11 5.13
CA ILE A 170 -28.11 30.18 5.72
C ILE A 170 -27.74 30.06 7.21
N SER A 171 -28.72 30.22 8.08
CA SER A 171 -28.56 29.97 9.51
C SER A 171 -29.64 28.98 9.94
N ILE A 172 -29.25 27.86 10.53
CA ILE A 172 -30.11 26.96 11.29
C ILE A 172 -29.89 27.34 12.76
N ASP A 173 -30.95 27.63 13.50
CA ASP A 173 -30.86 28.13 14.88
C ASP A 173 -30.55 26.98 15.82
N ASP A 174 -30.29 27.31 17.08
CA ASP A 174 -29.97 26.33 18.09
C ASP A 174 -31.11 25.33 18.33
N TYR A 175 -30.74 24.10 18.69
CA TYR A 175 -31.69 23.04 19.06
C TYR A 175 -32.67 22.64 17.95
N MET A 176 -32.26 22.73 16.69
CA MET A 176 -33.11 22.38 15.55
C MET A 176 -32.79 21.00 14.98
N VAL A 177 -33.81 20.39 14.36
CA VAL A 177 -33.74 19.12 13.65
C VAL A 177 -34.14 19.37 12.20
N VAL A 178 -33.21 19.15 11.28
CA VAL A 178 -33.42 19.33 9.84
C VAL A 178 -33.09 18.03 9.12
N GLN A 179 -34.03 17.51 8.35
CA GLN A 179 -33.85 16.22 7.67
C GLN A 179 -34.34 16.31 6.24
N SER A 180 -33.61 15.68 5.32
CA SER A 180 -34.07 15.44 3.96
C SER A 180 -34.56 14.01 3.82
N PHE A 181 -35.69 13.82 3.14
CA PHE A 181 -36.24 12.52 2.80
C PHE A 181 -36.49 12.41 1.31
N ASN A 182 -35.99 11.35 0.69
CA ASN A 182 -36.34 11.00 -0.67
C ASN A 182 -37.72 10.33 -0.71
N VAL A 183 -38.70 11.04 -1.27
CA VAL A 183 -40.09 10.63 -1.30
C VAL A 183 -40.52 10.29 -2.72
N HIS A 184 -41.17 9.13 -2.89
CA HIS A 184 -41.74 8.68 -4.16
C HIS A 184 -43.26 8.77 -4.15
N LEU A 185 -43.80 9.70 -4.92
CA LEU A 185 -45.24 9.92 -5.09
C LEU A 185 -45.77 9.08 -6.24
N GLN A 186 -46.16 7.84 -5.93
CA GLN A 186 -46.58 6.83 -6.92
C GLN A 186 -47.65 7.33 -7.90
N THR A 187 -48.63 8.09 -7.41
CA THR A 187 -49.75 8.61 -8.22
C THR A 187 -49.32 9.62 -9.28
N LEU A 188 -48.20 10.32 -9.07
CA LEU A 188 -47.65 11.29 -10.02
C LEU A 188 -46.42 10.76 -10.77
N GLY A 189 -45.86 9.62 -10.32
CA GLY A 189 -44.60 9.09 -10.86
C GLY A 189 -43.40 10.01 -10.58
N ILE A 190 -43.45 10.82 -9.51
CA ILE A 190 -42.42 11.81 -9.18
C ILE A 190 -41.65 11.37 -7.94
N THR A 191 -40.33 11.46 -7.99
CA THR A 191 -39.43 11.32 -6.83
C THR A 191 -38.82 12.68 -6.49
N ARG A 192 -38.87 13.09 -5.22
CA ARG A 192 -38.38 14.40 -4.76
C ARG A 192 -37.69 14.27 -3.40
N ASP A 193 -36.64 15.06 -3.19
CA ASP A 193 -36.05 15.28 -1.87
C ASP A 193 -36.91 16.34 -1.14
N ILE A 194 -37.47 15.99 0.01
CA ILE A 194 -38.30 16.87 0.84
C ILE A 194 -37.54 17.19 2.12
N LEU A 195 -37.38 18.47 2.40
CA LEU A 195 -36.77 18.93 3.65
C LEU A 195 -37.84 19.13 4.72
N THR A 196 -37.56 18.66 5.93
CA THR A 196 -38.39 18.85 7.11
C THR A 196 -37.61 19.57 8.21
N ILE A 197 -38.34 20.27 9.06
CA ILE A 197 -37.79 20.99 10.22
C ILE A 197 -38.71 20.86 11.42
N HIS A 198 -38.12 20.68 12.59
CA HIS A 198 -38.77 20.82 13.89
C HIS A 198 -37.72 21.09 14.97
N GLY A 199 -38.16 21.51 16.14
CA GLY A 199 -37.34 21.69 17.32
C GLY A 199 -36.99 20.37 17.98
N ARG A 200 -35.78 20.30 18.55
CA ARG A 200 -35.28 19.14 19.31
C ARG A 200 -36.18 18.75 20.47
N TYR A 201 -36.87 19.72 21.06
CA TYR A 201 -37.74 19.54 22.23
C TYR A 201 -39.22 19.42 21.85
N ASP A 202 -39.56 19.46 20.56
CA ASP A 202 -40.92 19.38 20.09
C ASP A 202 -41.48 17.97 20.28
N LYS A 203 -42.71 17.90 20.82
CA LYS A 203 -43.45 16.65 20.93
C LYS A 203 -44.47 16.54 19.80
N ILE A 204 -43.96 16.30 18.60
CA ILE A 204 -44.76 16.45 17.36
C ILE A 204 -45.98 15.54 17.27
N GLN A 205 -46.01 14.42 17.99
CA GLN A 205 -47.14 13.47 18.04
C GLN A 205 -48.17 13.78 19.13
N VAL A 206 -47.96 14.84 19.91
CA VAL A 206 -48.91 15.26 20.95
C VAL A 206 -49.97 16.18 20.31
N PRO A 207 -51.25 16.10 20.70
CA PRO A 207 -52.28 17.04 20.24
C PRO A 207 -51.89 18.50 20.47
N HIS A 208 -52.18 19.38 19.52
CA HIS A 208 -51.78 20.81 19.59
C HIS A 208 -52.36 21.54 20.81
N TRP A 209 -53.52 21.12 21.34
CA TRP A 209 -54.22 21.79 22.43
C TRP A 209 -53.63 21.49 23.82
N LYS A 210 -52.76 20.47 23.96
CA LYS A 210 -52.14 20.15 25.25
C LYS A 210 -51.07 21.20 25.59
N SER A 211 -51.15 21.75 26.81
CA SER A 211 -50.49 22.99 27.28
C SER A 211 -48.95 23.03 27.25
N ALA A 212 -48.28 21.97 26.80
CA ALA A 212 -46.83 21.87 26.70
C ALA A 212 -46.34 21.62 25.25
N ASN A 213 -47.21 21.72 24.25
CA ASN A 213 -46.83 21.43 22.87
C ASN A 213 -46.11 22.61 22.21
N THR A 214 -45.02 22.31 21.49
CA THR A 214 -44.12 23.27 20.87
C THR A 214 -43.84 22.87 19.43
N PHE A 215 -43.56 23.85 18.58
CA PHE A 215 -43.04 23.65 17.24
C PHE A 215 -41.91 24.63 16.96
N CYS A 216 -40.81 24.14 16.40
CA CYS A 216 -39.53 24.86 16.32
C CYS A 216 -39.08 25.41 17.69
N ASN A 217 -39.29 24.63 18.76
CA ASN A 217 -39.03 24.99 20.16
C ASN A 217 -39.82 26.22 20.68
N LEU A 218 -40.83 26.67 19.96
CA LEU A 218 -41.72 27.76 20.38
C LEU A 218 -43.10 27.19 20.74
N PRO A 219 -43.81 27.76 21.74
CA PRO A 219 -45.21 27.43 21.95
C PRO A 219 -46.00 27.61 20.65
N ILE A 220 -46.84 26.64 20.28
CA ILE A 220 -47.51 26.60 18.96
C ILE A 220 -48.24 27.91 18.65
N VAL A 221 -48.91 28.51 19.64
CA VAL A 221 -49.61 29.81 19.47
C VAL A 221 -48.64 30.94 19.09
N VAL A 222 -47.45 30.98 19.68
CA VAL A 222 -46.41 31.98 19.39
C VAL A 222 -45.86 31.75 17.99
N TRP A 223 -45.59 30.49 17.63
CA TRP A 223 -45.11 30.13 16.29
C TRP A 223 -46.13 30.48 15.19
N MET A 224 -47.41 30.16 15.39
CA MET A 224 -48.49 30.51 14.46
C MET A 224 -48.63 32.03 14.31
N THR A 225 -48.56 32.78 15.42
CA THR A 225 -48.59 34.25 15.38
C THR A 225 -47.42 34.82 14.57
N LYS A 226 -46.22 34.23 14.72
CA LYS A 226 -45.00 34.68 14.03
C LYS A 226 -45.03 34.39 12.52
N THR A 227 -45.59 33.26 12.12
CA THR A 227 -45.67 32.83 10.72
C THR A 227 -46.93 33.33 10.00
N GLY A 228 -47.98 33.68 10.75
CA GLY A 228 -49.31 33.99 10.22
C GLY A 228 -50.14 32.75 9.84
N ILE A 229 -49.62 31.54 10.08
CA ILE A 229 -50.30 30.28 9.80
C ILE A 229 -51.48 30.10 10.76
N ILE A 230 -52.67 29.80 10.22
CA ILE A 230 -53.87 29.51 11.01
C ILE A 230 -54.13 28.00 11.11
N LYS A 231 -55.04 27.60 11.99
CA LYS A 231 -55.31 26.18 12.28
C LYS A 231 -55.80 25.43 11.04
N GLU A 232 -56.65 26.09 10.26
CA GLU A 232 -57.27 25.57 9.03
C GLU A 232 -56.26 25.36 7.90
N ASP A 233 -55.09 26.01 7.97
CA ASP A 233 -54.00 25.77 7.03
C ASP A 233 -53.28 24.44 7.29
N LEU A 234 -53.32 23.93 8.53
CA LEU A 234 -52.50 22.80 8.99
C LEU A 234 -53.27 21.48 8.97
N TRP A 235 -54.55 21.49 9.36
CA TRP A 235 -55.38 20.30 9.45
C TRP A 235 -56.69 20.51 8.70
N HIS A 236 -57.20 19.43 8.10
CA HIS A 236 -58.54 19.45 7.53
C HIS A 236 -59.58 19.56 8.65
N THR A 237 -60.72 20.19 8.36
CA THR A 237 -61.77 20.49 9.35
C THR A 237 -62.47 19.25 9.92
N ASP A 238 -62.28 18.10 9.29
CA ASP A 238 -62.83 16.79 9.64
C ASP A 238 -61.90 15.96 10.55
N VAL A 239 -60.67 16.43 10.84
CA VAL A 239 -59.74 15.75 11.74
C VAL A 239 -60.10 16.03 13.20
N ASP A 240 -60.28 14.98 14.01
CA ASP A 240 -60.58 15.11 15.44
C ASP A 240 -59.49 15.89 16.19
N ASN A 241 -59.90 16.67 17.19
CA ASN A 241 -59.01 17.57 17.92
C ASN A 241 -57.83 16.86 18.62
N ASP A 242 -58.01 15.58 18.96
CA ASP A 242 -56.99 14.71 19.54
C ASP A 242 -55.98 14.18 18.51
N ASP A 243 -56.34 14.15 17.22
CA ASP A 243 -55.46 13.73 16.13
C ASP A 243 -54.77 14.91 15.45
N GLN A 244 -55.16 16.15 15.79
CA GLN A 244 -54.51 17.39 15.33
C GLN A 244 -53.16 17.61 16.02
N THR A 245 -52.16 16.84 15.59
CA THR A 245 -50.77 16.88 16.03
C THR A 245 -49.88 17.52 14.96
N MET A 246 -48.69 18.01 15.33
CA MET A 246 -47.73 18.55 14.34
C MET A 246 -47.19 17.46 13.39
N PHE A 247 -47.27 16.20 13.80
CA PHE A 247 -46.95 15.04 12.96
C PHE A 247 -47.94 14.86 11.81
N GLU A 248 -49.22 15.20 12.03
CA GLU A 248 -50.31 15.17 11.05
C GLU A 248 -50.48 16.49 10.27
N ALA A 249 -49.87 17.57 10.73
CA ALA A 249 -50.04 18.89 10.14
C ALA A 249 -49.39 18.99 8.73
N LYS A 250 -50.10 19.60 7.78
CA LYS A 250 -49.66 19.83 6.38
C LYS A 250 -48.62 20.95 6.30
N LEU A 251 -47.42 20.66 6.78
CA LEU A 251 -46.36 21.66 6.99
C LEU A 251 -45.41 21.81 5.81
N PHE A 252 -45.07 20.71 5.14
CA PHE A 252 -43.90 20.67 4.28
C PHE A 252 -44.30 20.79 2.81
N PRO A 253 -44.01 21.92 2.14
CA PRO A 253 -44.34 22.11 0.74
C PRO A 253 -43.50 21.20 -0.16
N ILE A 254 -44.12 20.65 -1.20
CA ILE A 254 -43.48 19.70 -2.14
C ILE A 254 -43.54 20.22 -3.57
N LEU A 255 -44.68 20.80 -3.94
CA LEU A 255 -44.90 21.33 -5.28
C LEU A 255 -45.67 22.65 -5.20
N HIS A 256 -45.17 23.65 -5.91
CA HIS A 256 -45.86 24.91 -6.18
C HIS A 256 -45.98 25.05 -7.71
N ALA A 257 -47.05 25.69 -8.18
CA ALA A 257 -47.36 25.74 -9.62
C ALA A 257 -46.32 26.55 -10.42
N THR A 258 -45.77 27.62 -9.83
CA THR A 258 -44.93 28.60 -10.52
C THR A 258 -43.57 28.83 -9.88
N ASP A 259 -43.40 28.47 -8.60
CA ASP A 259 -42.21 28.82 -7.81
C ASP A 259 -41.45 27.59 -7.38
N ALA A 260 -40.14 27.74 -7.24
CA ALA A 260 -39.31 26.71 -6.64
C ALA A 260 -39.52 26.69 -5.12
N ILE A 261 -39.79 25.51 -4.59
CA ILE A 261 -39.78 25.25 -3.15
C ILE A 261 -38.38 24.82 -2.75
N GLY A 262 -37.88 25.32 -1.63
CA GLY A 262 -36.56 24.95 -1.16
C GLY A 262 -36.28 25.37 0.27
N LEU A 263 -34.99 25.53 0.57
CA LEU A 263 -34.51 25.82 1.91
C LEU A 263 -35.04 27.16 2.48
N GLU A 264 -35.36 28.14 1.64
CA GLU A 264 -35.91 29.43 2.07
C GLU A 264 -37.28 29.27 2.76
N ASP A 265 -38.14 28.39 2.25
CA ASP A 265 -39.44 28.09 2.88
C ASP A 265 -39.27 27.45 4.26
N LEU A 266 -38.26 26.58 4.40
CA LEU A 266 -37.95 25.90 5.66
C LEU A 266 -37.38 26.86 6.71
N LEU A 267 -36.50 27.77 6.30
CA LEU A 267 -35.96 28.81 7.18
C LEU A 267 -37.02 29.86 7.56
N TRP A 268 -38.02 30.08 6.71
CA TRP A 268 -39.20 30.88 7.04
C TRP A 268 -40.11 30.18 8.06
N ILE A 269 -40.38 28.87 7.91
CA ILE A 269 -41.15 28.08 8.90
C ILE A 269 -40.51 28.15 10.29
N GLN A 270 -39.19 28.13 10.35
CA GLN A 270 -38.42 28.31 11.59
C GLN A 270 -38.53 29.75 12.16
N GLY A 271 -38.86 30.73 11.31
CA GLY A 271 -38.98 32.14 11.66
C GLY A 271 -37.66 32.90 11.65
N ILE A 272 -36.67 32.45 10.86
CA ILE A 272 -35.42 33.19 10.62
C ILE A 272 -35.61 34.21 9.49
N VAL A 273 -36.32 33.82 8.44
CA VAL A 273 -36.60 34.70 7.31
C VAL A 273 -37.83 35.55 7.63
N GLN A 274 -37.67 36.88 7.59
CA GLN A 274 -38.79 37.80 7.73
C GLN A 274 -39.63 37.80 6.45
N ASP A 275 -40.96 37.82 6.60
CA ASP A 275 -41.92 37.82 5.51
C ASP A 275 -42.78 39.09 5.58
N GLU A 276 -42.13 40.24 5.35
CA GLU A 276 -42.69 41.59 5.58
C GLU A 276 -44.00 41.86 4.80
N ASP A 277 -44.28 41.10 3.73
CA ASP A 277 -45.47 41.22 2.87
C ASP A 277 -46.32 39.93 2.76
N HIS A 278 -46.09 38.95 3.64
CA HIS A 278 -46.73 37.62 3.60
C HIS A 278 -46.58 36.88 2.25
N VAL A 279 -45.49 37.14 1.52
CA VAL A 279 -45.23 36.53 0.20
C VAL A 279 -44.92 35.05 0.36
N ILE A 280 -44.10 34.70 1.35
CA ILE A 280 -43.72 33.31 1.62
C ILE A 280 -44.94 32.56 2.18
N LEU A 281 -45.71 33.18 3.07
CA LEU A 281 -46.96 32.60 3.59
C LEU A 281 -47.96 32.29 2.47
N LYS A 282 -48.22 33.23 1.55
CA LYS A 282 -49.15 33.02 0.42
C LYS A 282 -48.67 31.91 -0.52
N ARG A 283 -47.37 31.86 -0.83
CA ARG A 283 -46.76 30.78 -1.60
C ARG A 283 -46.89 29.43 -0.88
N TRP A 284 -46.64 29.41 0.43
CA TRP A 284 -46.76 28.21 1.24
C TRP A 284 -48.21 27.70 1.31
N GLN A 285 -49.20 28.60 1.50
CA GLN A 285 -50.62 28.25 1.52
C GLN A 285 -51.10 27.65 0.19
N SER A 286 -50.63 28.19 -0.94
CA SER A 286 -50.96 27.72 -2.29
C SER A 286 -50.11 26.53 -2.78
N SER A 287 -49.10 26.13 -2.01
CA SER A 287 -48.29 24.94 -2.30
C SER A 287 -49.01 23.66 -1.89
N TRP A 288 -48.80 22.59 -2.65
CA TRP A 288 -49.16 21.27 -2.20
C TRP A 288 -48.19 20.81 -1.11
N ARG A 289 -48.74 20.51 0.06
CA ARG A 289 -48.01 20.21 1.30
C ARG A 289 -48.33 18.81 1.81
N LEU A 290 -47.35 18.16 2.44
CA LEU A 290 -47.55 16.92 3.19
C LEU A 290 -47.23 17.10 4.66
N SER A 291 -47.78 16.19 5.46
CA SER A 291 -47.41 16.02 6.86
C SER A 291 -46.17 15.15 7.04
N MET A 292 -45.58 15.20 8.23
CA MET A 292 -44.46 14.33 8.57
C MET A 292 -44.85 12.85 8.45
N ARG A 293 -46.07 12.47 8.88
CA ARG A 293 -46.58 11.10 8.73
C ARG A 293 -46.59 10.66 7.26
N GLU A 294 -47.12 11.51 6.39
CA GLU A 294 -47.23 11.19 4.96
C GLU A 294 -45.86 11.09 4.31
N ILE A 295 -44.95 12.02 4.59
CA ILE A 295 -43.56 11.97 4.12
C ILE A 295 -42.94 10.62 4.48
N LEU A 296 -42.99 10.24 5.76
CA LEU A 296 -42.44 8.97 6.23
C LEU A 296 -43.09 7.75 5.57
N SER A 297 -44.38 7.82 5.23
CA SER A 297 -45.07 6.74 4.52
C SER A 297 -44.70 6.62 3.04
N PHE A 298 -44.13 7.68 2.46
CA PHE A 298 -43.73 7.73 1.05
C PHE A 298 -42.21 7.69 0.83
N VAL A 299 -41.41 7.51 1.89
CA VAL A 299 -39.94 7.42 1.79
C VAL A 299 -39.54 6.23 0.92
N ASN A 300 -38.66 6.50 -0.04
CA ASN A 300 -38.01 5.47 -0.84
C ASN A 300 -36.71 5.02 -0.15
N ALA A 301 -36.81 3.91 0.57
CA ALA A 301 -35.69 3.29 1.29
C ALA A 301 -34.48 2.98 0.40
N GLU A 302 -34.71 2.48 -0.81
CA GLU A 302 -33.65 2.12 -1.76
C GLU A 302 -32.88 3.37 -2.20
N GLN A 303 -33.61 4.45 -2.52
CA GLN A 303 -33.00 5.70 -2.93
C GLN A 303 -32.28 6.41 -1.78
N GLU A 304 -32.76 6.28 -0.54
CA GLU A 304 -32.04 6.75 0.66
C GLU A 304 -30.70 6.05 0.84
N LEU A 305 -30.68 4.71 0.76
CA LEU A 305 -29.44 3.94 0.85
C LEU A 305 -28.48 4.27 -0.30
N GLN A 306 -29.00 4.42 -1.51
CA GLN A 306 -28.22 4.83 -2.68
C GLN A 306 -27.61 6.22 -2.48
N SER A 307 -28.38 7.20 -2.00
CA SER A 307 -27.90 8.56 -1.72
C SER A 307 -26.80 8.58 -0.66
N ARG A 308 -26.88 7.72 0.36
CA ARG A 308 -25.84 7.57 1.39
C ARG A 308 -24.56 6.99 0.82
N ARG A 309 -24.66 5.99 -0.08
CA ARG A 309 -23.52 5.42 -0.80
C ARG A 309 -22.86 6.44 -1.71
N GLU A 310 -23.65 7.23 -2.44
CA GLU A 310 -23.14 8.33 -3.26
C GLU A 310 -22.35 9.32 -2.40
N MET A 311 -22.89 9.73 -1.26
CA MET A 311 -22.22 10.65 -0.33
C MET A 311 -20.91 10.07 0.23
N PHE A 312 -20.86 8.77 0.51
CA PHE A 312 -19.62 8.11 0.94
C PHE A 312 -18.53 8.26 -0.11
N TYR A 313 -18.83 7.98 -1.38
CA TYR A 313 -17.86 8.12 -2.46
C TYR A 313 -17.51 9.57 -2.79
N GLU A 314 -18.43 10.52 -2.59
CA GLU A 314 -18.12 11.95 -2.64
C GLU A 314 -17.03 12.32 -1.62
N VAL A 315 -17.18 11.87 -0.36
CA VAL A 315 -16.15 12.10 0.66
C VAL A 315 -14.83 11.42 0.29
N LYS A 316 -14.87 10.17 -0.20
CA LYS A 316 -13.65 9.44 -0.58
C LYS A 316 -12.90 10.12 -1.71
N LYS A 317 -13.58 10.71 -2.69
CA LYS A 317 -12.94 11.50 -3.76
C LYS A 317 -12.12 12.66 -3.21
N GLU A 318 -12.63 13.39 -2.22
CA GLU A 318 -11.89 14.50 -1.62
C GLU A 318 -10.75 14.04 -0.72
N GLU A 319 -10.94 12.94 0.02
CA GLU A 319 -9.90 12.32 0.85
C GLU A 319 -8.72 11.83 0.01
N ILE A 320 -9.00 11.14 -1.11
CA ILE A 320 -7.98 10.68 -2.08
C ILE A 320 -7.25 11.88 -2.66
N THR A 321 -7.99 12.90 -3.10
CA THR A 321 -7.43 14.12 -3.70
C THR A 321 -6.49 14.84 -2.75
N THR A 322 -6.93 15.06 -1.51
CA THR A 322 -6.14 15.71 -0.45
C THR A 322 -4.86 14.92 -0.19
N ALA A 323 -4.95 13.60 -0.03
CA ALA A 323 -3.79 12.77 0.24
C ALA A 323 -2.77 12.73 -0.90
N LEU A 324 -3.23 12.76 -2.16
CA LEU A 324 -2.34 12.80 -3.32
C LEU A 324 -1.63 14.14 -3.42
N ILE A 325 -2.36 15.25 -3.35
CA ILE A 325 -1.80 16.62 -3.45
C ILE A 325 -0.86 16.92 -2.27
N GLN A 326 -1.26 16.56 -1.04
CA GLN A 326 -0.45 16.78 0.17
C GLN A 326 0.57 15.66 0.42
N ARG A 327 0.68 14.68 -0.48
CA ARG A 327 1.64 13.56 -0.42
C ARG A 327 1.56 12.72 0.88
N LEU A 328 0.38 12.58 1.46
CA LEU A 328 0.17 11.81 2.69
C LEU A 328 0.42 10.30 2.48
N HIS A 329 0.84 9.59 3.53
CA HIS A 329 1.13 8.14 3.51
C HIS A 329 -0.13 7.27 3.69
N LYS A 330 -1.09 7.39 2.76
CA LYS A 330 -2.36 6.66 2.80
C LYS A 330 -2.55 5.78 1.57
N GLY A 331 -3.01 4.55 1.80
CA GLY A 331 -3.40 3.59 0.75
C GLY A 331 -4.91 3.54 0.58
N PHE A 332 -5.37 3.35 -0.66
CA PHE A 332 -6.79 3.45 -1.04
C PHE A 332 -7.36 2.19 -1.68
N HIS A 333 -6.57 1.10 -1.73
CA HIS A 333 -6.97 -0.15 -2.37
C HIS A 333 -8.33 -0.72 -1.89
N PRO A 334 -8.66 -0.72 -0.58
CA PRO A 334 -9.98 -1.16 -0.13
C PRO A 334 -11.14 -0.32 -0.71
N ILE A 335 -10.92 0.99 -0.87
CA ILE A 335 -11.92 1.91 -1.44
C ILE A 335 -12.08 1.65 -2.94
N TYR A 336 -10.99 1.38 -3.65
CA TYR A 336 -11.03 1.05 -5.08
C TYR A 336 -11.76 -0.26 -5.36
N ASN A 337 -11.57 -1.28 -4.51
CA ASN A 337 -12.31 -2.53 -4.60
C ASN A 337 -13.82 -2.32 -4.36
N SER A 338 -14.17 -1.57 -3.30
CA SER A 338 -15.57 -1.22 -3.02
C SER A 338 -16.20 -0.45 -4.20
N ALA A 339 -15.50 0.54 -4.75
CA ALA A 339 -15.98 1.32 -5.89
C ALA A 339 -16.11 0.50 -7.18
N GLY A 340 -15.35 -0.58 -7.31
CA GLY A 340 -15.48 -1.57 -8.38
C GLY A 340 -16.82 -2.30 -8.32
N ILE A 341 -17.23 -2.69 -7.12
CA ILE A 341 -18.45 -3.44 -6.84
C ILE A 341 -19.67 -2.52 -6.91
N ASP A 342 -19.59 -1.36 -6.26
CA ASP A 342 -20.73 -0.42 -6.12
C ASP A 342 -20.96 0.45 -7.37
N GLY A 343 -20.16 0.29 -8.43
CA GLY A 343 -20.33 1.05 -9.68
C GLY A 343 -19.74 2.47 -9.68
N PHE A 344 -19.00 2.87 -8.63
CA PHE A 344 -18.42 4.22 -8.50
C PHE A 344 -17.02 4.40 -9.09
N SER A 345 -16.46 3.37 -9.73
CA SER A 345 -15.10 3.44 -10.30
C SER A 345 -14.94 4.58 -11.30
N HIS A 346 -15.97 4.87 -12.11
CA HIS A 346 -15.89 5.92 -13.12
C HIS A 346 -15.71 7.31 -12.49
N ALA A 347 -16.51 7.64 -11.47
CA ALA A 347 -16.41 8.91 -10.75
C ALA A 347 -15.05 9.08 -10.06
N ILE A 348 -14.46 8.00 -9.53
CA ILE A 348 -13.11 8.04 -8.96
C ILE A 348 -12.07 8.28 -10.06
N LEU A 349 -12.17 7.60 -11.20
CA LEU A 349 -11.26 7.79 -12.33
C LEU A 349 -11.27 9.23 -12.84
N GLU A 350 -12.44 9.85 -12.99
CA GLU A 350 -12.55 11.26 -13.41
C GLU A 350 -11.90 12.22 -12.42
N LYS A 351 -12.07 11.99 -11.12
CA LYS A 351 -11.42 12.80 -10.08
C LYS A 351 -9.89 12.63 -10.13
N LEU A 352 -9.40 11.39 -10.27
CA LEU A 352 -7.96 11.11 -10.42
C LEU A 352 -7.38 11.76 -11.69
N ASP A 353 -8.09 11.71 -12.82
CA ASP A 353 -7.67 12.43 -14.03
C ASP A 353 -7.55 13.93 -13.77
N SER A 354 -8.51 14.51 -13.05
CA SER A 354 -8.48 15.92 -12.66
C SER A 354 -7.24 16.25 -11.82
N VAL A 355 -6.92 15.42 -10.83
CA VAL A 355 -5.74 15.60 -9.96
C VAL A 355 -4.44 15.49 -10.76
N ALA A 356 -4.32 14.48 -11.63
CA ALA A 356 -3.14 14.31 -12.47
C ALA A 356 -2.93 15.52 -13.41
N LYS A 357 -4.00 16.07 -13.98
CA LYS A 357 -3.96 17.27 -14.84
C LYS A 357 -3.60 18.54 -14.08
N SER A 358 -4.13 18.71 -12.87
CA SER A 358 -3.91 19.92 -12.05
C SER A 358 -2.58 19.93 -11.31
N SER A 359 -1.80 18.85 -11.36
CA SER A 359 -0.47 18.71 -10.74
C SER A 359 0.63 19.52 -11.45
N LYS A 360 0.32 20.68 -12.04
CA LYS A 360 1.26 21.48 -12.85
C LYS A 360 2.51 21.83 -12.02
N GLY A 361 3.65 21.29 -12.43
CA GLY A 361 4.96 21.50 -11.79
C GLY A 361 5.41 20.39 -10.83
N ASP A 362 4.58 19.37 -10.58
CA ASP A 362 4.95 18.22 -9.73
C ASP A 362 4.71 16.88 -10.45
N PRO A 363 5.69 16.40 -11.24
CA PRO A 363 5.62 15.09 -11.89
C PRO A 363 5.43 13.93 -10.90
N GLY A 364 5.82 14.09 -9.62
CA GLY A 364 5.67 13.07 -8.60
C GLY A 364 4.22 12.82 -8.20
N VAL A 365 3.44 13.89 -7.99
CA VAL A 365 2.00 13.77 -7.72
C VAL A 365 1.27 13.22 -8.94
N ALA A 366 1.62 13.66 -10.14
CA ALA A 366 1.04 13.13 -11.38
C ALA A 366 1.33 11.64 -11.56
N ALA A 367 2.59 11.20 -11.40
CA ALA A 367 2.97 9.80 -11.49
C ALA A 367 2.26 8.92 -10.45
N ARG A 368 2.21 9.37 -9.18
CA ARG A 368 1.48 8.68 -8.12
C ARG A 368 -0.01 8.57 -8.45
N THR A 369 -0.60 9.60 -9.02
CA THR A 369 -2.01 9.62 -9.41
C THR A 369 -2.30 8.64 -10.56
N LEU A 370 -1.43 8.57 -11.57
CA LEU A 370 -1.55 7.58 -12.66
C LEU A 370 -1.43 6.14 -12.15
N ALA A 371 -0.56 5.86 -11.17
CA ALA A 371 -0.50 4.55 -10.53
C ALA A 371 -1.80 4.21 -9.79
N ASN A 372 -2.43 5.19 -9.11
CA ASN A 372 -3.73 4.99 -8.46
C ASN A 372 -4.85 4.71 -9.48
N ILE A 373 -4.79 5.30 -10.67
CA ILE A 373 -5.72 4.96 -11.76
C ILE A 373 -5.54 3.49 -12.20
N ALA A 374 -4.30 3.00 -12.30
CA ALA A 374 -4.03 1.60 -12.60
C ALA A 374 -4.64 0.67 -11.53
N ASP A 375 -4.56 1.04 -10.26
CA ASP A 375 -5.19 0.29 -9.18
C ASP A 375 -6.72 0.26 -9.28
N VAL A 376 -7.38 1.39 -9.54
CA VAL A 376 -8.83 1.44 -9.77
C VAL A 376 -9.23 0.54 -10.94
N LEU A 377 -8.47 0.55 -12.03
CA LEU A 377 -8.75 -0.28 -13.21
C LEU A 377 -8.64 -1.77 -12.90
N GLY A 378 -7.59 -2.20 -12.20
CA GLY A 378 -7.48 -3.60 -11.84
C GLY A 378 -8.43 -4.02 -10.73
N SER A 379 -8.80 -3.13 -9.80
CA SER A 379 -9.89 -3.37 -8.84
C SER A 379 -11.23 -3.57 -9.55
N LYS A 380 -11.53 -2.75 -10.58
CA LYS A 380 -12.74 -2.89 -11.42
C LYS A 380 -12.74 -4.19 -12.23
N ALA A 381 -11.56 -4.68 -12.65
CA ALA A 381 -11.44 -5.97 -13.33
C ALA A 381 -11.70 -7.16 -12.39
N GLY A 382 -11.50 -6.97 -11.08
CA GLY A 382 -11.56 -8.03 -10.08
C GLY A 382 -10.49 -9.09 -10.30
N GLN A 383 -10.79 -10.36 -10.02
CA GLN A 383 -9.90 -11.48 -10.35
C GLN A 383 -9.97 -11.93 -11.83
N LYS A 384 -10.68 -11.17 -12.68
CA LYS A 384 -10.89 -11.50 -14.10
C LYS A 384 -9.96 -10.62 -14.94
N GLY A 385 -9.18 -11.21 -15.85
CA GLY A 385 -8.31 -10.45 -16.76
C GLY A 385 -6.82 -10.81 -16.73
N GLY A 386 -6.41 -11.75 -15.88
CA GLY A 386 -5.05 -12.30 -15.84
C GLY A 386 -4.05 -11.48 -15.01
N LEU A 387 -2.79 -11.87 -15.04
CA LEU A 387 -1.71 -11.21 -14.31
C LEU A 387 -1.41 -9.83 -14.91
N ARG A 388 -1.10 -8.85 -14.05
CA ARG A 388 -0.53 -7.55 -14.43
C ARG A 388 0.96 -7.68 -14.81
N SER A 389 1.32 -8.64 -15.65
CA SER A 389 2.70 -8.88 -16.11
C SER A 389 2.79 -8.88 -17.65
N GLY A 390 3.93 -8.42 -18.19
CA GLY A 390 4.25 -8.40 -19.63
C GLY A 390 4.21 -7.02 -20.31
N PRO A 391 4.80 -6.88 -21.51
CA PRO A 391 5.12 -5.58 -22.13
C PRO A 391 3.89 -4.74 -22.51
N ALA A 392 3.96 -3.42 -22.24
CA ALA A 392 2.91 -2.43 -22.48
C ALA A 392 2.89 -1.87 -23.93
N ALA A 393 3.18 -2.70 -24.93
CA ALA A 393 3.32 -2.27 -26.32
C ALA A 393 1.97 -2.31 -27.07
N ASN A 394 1.11 -1.31 -26.87
CA ASN A 394 -0.08 -1.13 -27.69
C ASN A 394 -0.06 0.23 -28.39
N LYS A 395 -0.10 0.21 -29.74
CA LYS A 395 -0.03 1.40 -30.58
C LYS A 395 -1.12 2.44 -30.29
N ALA A 396 -2.27 2.03 -29.77
CA ALA A 396 -3.36 2.95 -29.44
C ALA A 396 -2.97 3.95 -28.34
N TRP A 397 -2.05 3.58 -27.45
CA TRP A 397 -1.61 4.40 -26.31
C TRP A 397 -0.38 5.27 -26.63
N ALA A 398 0.30 5.02 -27.75
CA ALA A 398 1.55 5.69 -28.13
C ALA A 398 1.41 7.22 -28.21
N LYS A 399 0.27 7.73 -28.70
CA LYS A 399 0.01 9.17 -28.74
C LYS A 399 0.04 9.80 -27.35
N ALA A 400 -0.54 9.14 -26.35
CA ALA A 400 -0.57 9.64 -24.99
C ALA A 400 0.85 9.64 -24.37
N PHE A 401 1.61 8.56 -24.61
CA PHE A 401 3.00 8.48 -24.18
C PHE A 401 3.87 9.58 -24.80
N ASN A 402 3.81 9.79 -26.11
CA ASN A 402 4.58 10.85 -26.78
C ASN A 402 4.27 12.25 -26.21
N LEU A 403 3.00 12.53 -25.89
CA LEU A 403 2.61 13.80 -25.25
C LEU A 403 3.22 13.94 -23.85
N LEU A 404 3.19 12.89 -23.04
CA LEU A 404 3.84 12.89 -21.73
C LEU A 404 5.35 13.07 -21.87
N GLU A 405 6.00 12.37 -22.81
CA GLU A 405 7.44 12.47 -23.07
C GLU A 405 7.89 13.89 -23.47
N ASN A 406 7.04 14.62 -24.20
CA ASN A 406 7.26 16.01 -24.56
C ASN A 406 6.95 17.01 -23.44
N GLY A 407 6.57 16.52 -22.24
CA GLY A 407 6.22 17.36 -21.10
C GLY A 407 4.80 17.94 -21.13
N GLU A 408 3.97 17.53 -22.09
CA GLU A 408 2.59 18.00 -22.26
C GLU A 408 1.60 17.24 -21.36
N LEU A 409 1.82 17.31 -20.04
CA LEU A 409 1.12 16.50 -19.02
C LEU A 409 -0.41 16.50 -19.20
N GLU A 410 -1.03 17.68 -19.28
CA GLU A 410 -2.50 17.81 -19.37
C GLU A 410 -3.07 17.13 -20.63
N ARG A 411 -2.40 17.31 -21.78
CA ARG A 411 -2.80 16.67 -23.05
C ARG A 411 -2.55 15.16 -23.02
N GLY A 412 -1.46 14.73 -22.41
CA GLY A 412 -1.12 13.32 -22.23
C GLY A 412 -2.16 12.58 -21.37
N VAL A 413 -2.53 13.13 -20.20
CA VAL A 413 -3.57 12.56 -19.34
C VAL A 413 -4.93 12.51 -20.04
N ASN A 414 -5.31 13.58 -20.75
CA ASN A 414 -6.55 13.57 -21.55
C ASN A 414 -6.55 12.49 -22.64
N ALA A 415 -5.40 12.25 -23.28
CA ALA A 415 -5.25 11.19 -24.28
C ALA A 415 -5.34 9.79 -23.65
N LEU A 416 -4.73 9.58 -22.47
CA LEU A 416 -4.88 8.34 -21.70
C LEU A 416 -6.34 8.07 -21.33
N ALA A 417 -7.05 9.07 -20.81
CA ALA A 417 -8.45 8.95 -20.40
C ALA A 417 -9.37 8.63 -21.60
N LYS A 418 -9.12 9.30 -22.74
CA LYS A 418 -9.86 9.07 -23.99
C LYS A 418 -9.63 7.67 -24.57
N GLU A 419 -8.43 7.11 -24.44
CA GLU A 419 -8.18 5.74 -24.89
C GLU A 419 -8.79 4.74 -23.91
N ARG A 420 -8.58 4.94 -22.59
CA ARG A 420 -9.15 4.12 -21.51
C ARG A 420 -10.66 3.93 -21.64
N SER A 421 -11.41 4.96 -22.01
CA SER A 421 -12.89 4.88 -22.10
C SER A 421 -13.38 3.80 -23.06
N LYS A 422 -12.59 3.41 -24.07
CA LYS A 422 -12.94 2.34 -25.02
C LYS A 422 -12.73 0.93 -24.45
N TRP A 423 -12.14 0.82 -23.26
CA TRP A 423 -11.64 -0.43 -22.68
C TRP A 423 -12.38 -0.81 -21.39
N LEU A 424 -13.27 0.04 -20.88
CA LEU A 424 -13.85 -0.07 -19.53
C LEU A 424 -14.81 -1.25 -19.32
N GLU A 425 -15.38 -1.79 -20.41
CA GLU A 425 -16.42 -2.83 -20.35
C GLU A 425 -15.87 -4.26 -20.23
N ARG A 426 -14.57 -4.48 -20.46
CA ARG A 426 -13.97 -5.82 -20.50
C ARG A 426 -12.87 -5.98 -19.45
N PRO A 427 -12.97 -6.95 -18.53
CA PRO A 427 -11.95 -7.17 -17.50
C PRO A 427 -10.52 -7.37 -18.04
N ASP A 428 -10.37 -8.10 -19.15
CA ASP A 428 -9.06 -8.31 -19.79
C ASP A 428 -8.47 -7.03 -20.42
N LEU A 429 -9.33 -6.10 -20.85
CA LEU A 429 -8.92 -4.78 -21.34
C LEU A 429 -8.61 -3.84 -20.16
N LEU A 430 -9.35 -3.92 -19.05
CA LEU A 430 -9.07 -3.14 -17.84
C LEU A 430 -7.67 -3.43 -17.27
N VAL A 431 -7.30 -4.72 -17.16
CA VAL A 431 -5.95 -5.13 -16.71
C VAL A 431 -4.87 -4.64 -17.67
N ARG A 432 -5.15 -4.63 -18.98
CA ARG A 432 -4.23 -4.06 -19.97
C ARG A 432 -4.12 -2.53 -19.88
N ALA A 433 -5.24 -1.83 -19.70
CA ALA A 433 -5.26 -0.39 -19.51
C ALA A 433 -4.48 0.01 -18.25
N ALA A 434 -4.65 -0.72 -17.14
CA ALA A 434 -3.87 -0.52 -15.91
C ALA A 434 -2.36 -0.51 -16.17
N ARG A 435 -1.87 -1.49 -16.96
CA ARG A 435 -0.45 -1.54 -17.37
C ARG A 435 0.00 -0.33 -18.19
N HIS A 436 -0.86 0.22 -19.04
CA HIS A 436 -0.53 1.43 -19.78
C HIS A 436 -0.46 2.68 -18.87
N TYR A 437 -1.27 2.74 -17.81
CA TYR A 437 -1.16 3.80 -16.79
C TYR A 437 0.11 3.66 -15.94
N GLU A 438 0.53 2.44 -15.61
CA GLU A 438 1.83 2.17 -14.98
C GLU A 438 2.98 2.64 -15.89
N GLY A 439 2.93 2.31 -17.20
CA GLY A 439 3.89 2.81 -18.18
C GLY A 439 3.93 4.34 -18.28
N ALA A 440 2.77 5.00 -18.26
CA ALA A 440 2.68 6.46 -18.22
C ALA A 440 3.26 7.07 -16.93
N ALA A 441 3.03 6.44 -15.78
CA ALA A 441 3.64 6.85 -14.51
C ALA A 441 5.17 6.75 -14.58
N GLN A 442 5.70 5.68 -15.20
CA GLN A 442 7.14 5.51 -15.39
C GLN A 442 7.75 6.60 -16.29
N ILE A 443 7.04 7.07 -17.32
CA ILE A 443 7.49 8.21 -18.14
C ILE A 443 7.69 9.47 -17.28
N LEU A 444 6.71 9.77 -16.41
CA LEU A 444 6.77 10.94 -15.53
C LEU A 444 7.84 10.80 -14.44
N ILE A 445 8.01 9.60 -13.87
CA ILE A 445 9.11 9.30 -12.94
C ILE A 445 10.45 9.49 -13.64
N ARG A 446 10.62 8.94 -14.85
CA ARG A 446 11.82 9.13 -15.67
C ARG A 446 12.09 10.61 -15.88
N GLN A 447 11.11 11.42 -16.25
CA GLN A 447 11.30 12.87 -16.42
C GLN A 447 11.70 13.58 -15.11
N ALA A 448 11.08 13.22 -13.99
CA ALA A 448 11.46 13.75 -12.68
C ALA A 448 12.93 13.42 -12.35
N VAL A 449 13.33 12.15 -12.57
CA VAL A 449 14.70 11.69 -12.35
C VAL A 449 15.67 12.34 -13.35
N MET A 450 15.26 12.58 -14.59
CA MET A 450 16.08 13.23 -15.62
C MET A 450 16.45 14.68 -15.28
N THR A 451 15.65 15.37 -14.46
CA THR A 451 16.04 16.70 -13.96
C THR A 451 17.17 16.65 -12.93
N ALA A 452 17.44 15.48 -12.34
CA ALA A 452 18.54 15.23 -11.43
C ALA A 452 19.70 14.55 -12.19
N LYS A 453 20.70 15.33 -12.64
CA LYS A 453 22.02 14.81 -13.06
C LYS A 453 22.85 14.30 -11.86
N GLU A 454 22.18 13.90 -10.79
CA GLU A 454 22.76 13.57 -9.49
C GLU A 454 23.26 12.13 -9.48
N TRP A 455 24.24 11.86 -8.61
CA TRP A 455 24.70 10.50 -8.40
C TRP A 455 23.70 9.74 -7.54
N VAL A 456 23.21 8.62 -8.08
CA VAL A 456 22.52 7.60 -7.30
C VAL A 456 23.55 6.60 -6.82
N THR A 457 23.72 6.50 -5.50
CA THR A 457 24.68 5.63 -4.86
C THR A 457 23.96 4.47 -4.20
N ALA A 458 24.43 3.25 -4.44
CA ALA A 458 24.00 2.03 -3.77
C ALA A 458 25.20 1.39 -3.05
N GLN A 459 25.02 1.02 -1.79
CA GLN A 459 26.05 0.39 -0.96
C GLN A 459 25.49 -0.86 -0.29
N CYS A 460 26.34 -1.89 -0.18
CA CYS A 460 25.96 -3.17 0.38
C CYS A 460 27.00 -3.65 1.40
N PRO A 461 26.57 -4.35 2.47
CA PRO A 461 27.48 -5.13 3.31
C PRO A 461 28.13 -6.28 2.54
N ALA A 462 29.17 -6.86 3.12
CA ALA A 462 29.65 -8.19 2.74
C ALA A 462 28.72 -9.27 3.30
N ARG A 463 28.94 -10.54 2.96
CA ARG A 463 28.19 -11.66 3.57
C ARG A 463 29.07 -12.87 3.90
N ILE A 464 28.68 -13.59 4.94
CA ILE A 464 29.15 -14.95 5.23
C ILE A 464 27.97 -15.93 5.29
N ASP A 465 28.21 -17.15 4.81
CA ASP A 465 27.33 -18.31 4.91
C ASP A 465 27.68 -19.10 6.18
N VAL A 466 26.79 -19.09 7.19
CA VAL A 466 27.05 -19.80 8.45
C VAL A 466 26.75 -21.29 8.29
N SER A 467 25.73 -21.64 7.50
CA SER A 467 25.35 -23.02 7.22
C SER A 467 24.49 -23.12 5.95
N GLY A 468 24.60 -24.23 5.22
CA GLY A 468 23.69 -24.58 4.12
C GLY A 468 24.12 -24.17 2.71
N GLY A 469 25.22 -23.42 2.56
CA GLY A 469 25.70 -23.00 1.24
C GLY A 469 26.02 -24.19 0.34
N TRP A 470 25.86 -23.99 -0.98
CA TRP A 470 25.77 -24.99 -2.07
C TRP A 470 24.36 -25.49 -2.37
N SER A 471 23.49 -25.62 -1.36
CA SER A 471 22.08 -26.00 -1.59
C SER A 471 21.29 -24.94 -2.37
N ASP A 472 21.81 -23.72 -2.45
CA ASP A 472 21.29 -22.56 -3.19
C ASP A 472 21.69 -22.51 -4.68
N THR A 473 22.53 -23.44 -5.13
CA THR A 473 23.08 -23.46 -6.48
C THR A 473 22.21 -24.26 -7.45
N PRO A 474 21.76 -23.70 -8.60
CA PRO A 474 21.15 -24.49 -9.67
C PRO A 474 22.15 -25.50 -10.29
N PRO A 475 21.75 -26.75 -10.59
CA PRO A 475 20.40 -27.30 -10.57
C PRO A 475 19.87 -27.75 -9.20
N ILE A 476 20.75 -27.87 -8.20
CA ILE A 476 20.46 -28.49 -6.90
C ILE A 476 19.20 -27.87 -6.29
N THR A 477 19.14 -26.54 -6.22
CA THR A 477 18.02 -25.82 -5.62
C THR A 477 16.67 -26.16 -6.23
N TYR A 478 16.53 -26.17 -7.56
CA TYR A 478 15.20 -26.39 -8.16
C TYR A 478 14.80 -27.87 -8.18
N GLU A 479 15.75 -28.79 -7.97
CA GLU A 479 15.49 -30.23 -7.90
C GLU A 479 15.21 -30.72 -6.47
N HIS A 480 15.85 -30.10 -5.48
CA HIS A 480 15.89 -30.58 -4.10
C HIS A 480 15.40 -29.55 -3.08
N GLY A 481 15.35 -28.27 -3.47
CA GLY A 481 15.19 -27.16 -2.54
C GLY A 481 16.54 -26.76 -1.95
N GLY A 482 16.56 -25.57 -1.33
CA GLY A 482 17.76 -25.02 -0.72
C GLY A 482 17.42 -24.23 0.54
N ALA A 483 18.34 -24.25 1.49
CA ALA A 483 18.26 -23.45 2.71
C ALA A 483 19.66 -23.00 3.12
N VAL A 484 19.85 -21.70 3.34
CA VAL A 484 21.14 -21.14 3.74
C VAL A 484 20.92 -20.13 4.86
N THR A 485 21.65 -20.28 5.97
CA THR A 485 21.67 -19.28 7.06
C THR A 485 22.90 -18.40 6.89
N MET A 486 22.69 -17.09 6.79
CA MET A 486 23.68 -16.10 6.37
C MET A 486 23.70 -14.90 7.31
N ILE A 487 24.81 -14.17 7.29
CA ILE A 487 24.95 -12.90 8.00
C ILE A 487 25.49 -11.83 7.05
N GLY A 488 24.81 -10.69 7.00
CA GLY A 488 25.34 -9.46 6.40
C GLY A 488 26.35 -8.80 7.34
N LEU A 489 27.51 -8.39 6.82
CA LEU A 489 28.61 -7.83 7.61
C LEU A 489 29.08 -6.48 7.07
N GLN A 490 29.19 -5.51 7.97
CA GLN A 490 30.04 -4.35 7.76
C GLN A 490 31.50 -4.74 8.01
N ILE A 491 32.40 -4.14 7.26
CA ILE A 491 33.84 -4.39 7.36
C ILE A 491 34.49 -3.06 7.73
N ARG A 492 35.19 -3.02 8.87
CA ARG A 492 35.74 -1.78 9.45
C ARG A 492 34.68 -0.66 9.55
N GLY A 493 33.45 -1.04 9.95
CA GLY A 493 32.31 -0.13 10.12
C GLY A 493 31.73 0.46 8.83
N LYS A 494 32.02 -0.13 7.66
CA LYS A 494 31.55 0.37 6.35
C LYS A 494 30.94 -0.74 5.50
N HIS A 495 30.06 -0.35 4.58
CA HIS A 495 29.62 -1.17 3.45
C HIS A 495 30.76 -1.27 2.43
N PRO A 496 31.35 -2.48 2.24
CA PRO A 496 32.58 -2.58 1.47
C PRO A 496 32.37 -2.68 -0.05
N VAL A 497 31.12 -2.89 -0.51
CA VAL A 497 30.78 -3.02 -1.92
C VAL A 497 29.78 -1.95 -2.30
N GLY A 498 29.95 -1.33 -3.48
CA GLY A 498 28.97 -0.37 -3.94
C GLY A 498 29.14 0.07 -5.38
N ALA A 499 28.15 0.81 -5.84
CA ALA A 499 28.13 1.44 -7.15
C ALA A 499 27.44 2.80 -7.07
N LYS A 500 27.85 3.74 -7.92
CA LYS A 500 27.14 4.99 -8.14
C LYS A 500 26.91 5.19 -9.63
N VAL A 501 25.73 5.69 -9.99
CA VAL A 501 25.32 5.91 -11.38
C VAL A 501 24.78 7.32 -11.51
N LYS A 502 25.16 8.01 -12.59
CA LYS A 502 24.53 9.25 -13.02
C LYS A 502 24.21 9.18 -14.50
N ARG A 503 23.33 10.09 -14.93
CA ARG A 503 23.03 10.32 -16.35
C ARG A 503 24.02 11.33 -16.94
N ILE A 504 24.36 11.14 -18.20
CA ILE A 504 25.22 12.05 -18.97
C ILE A 504 24.53 12.44 -20.28
N ASP A 505 24.86 13.62 -20.82
CA ASP A 505 24.21 14.12 -22.03
C ASP A 505 24.68 13.35 -23.27
N GLU A 506 25.94 12.90 -23.30
CA GLU A 506 26.44 12.13 -24.43
C GLU A 506 25.81 10.73 -24.45
N PRO A 507 25.28 10.26 -25.60
CA PRO A 507 24.67 8.94 -25.73
C PRO A 507 25.73 7.84 -25.82
N LYS A 508 26.47 7.64 -24.73
CA LYS A 508 27.50 6.61 -24.53
C LYS A 508 27.35 5.99 -23.14
N LEU A 509 27.97 4.84 -22.93
CA LEU A 509 28.08 4.24 -21.59
C LEU A 509 29.53 4.37 -21.12
N VAL A 510 29.72 4.93 -19.93
CA VAL A 510 31.02 5.07 -19.28
C VAL A 510 31.00 4.22 -18.01
N MET A 511 31.89 3.26 -17.92
CA MET A 511 31.99 2.30 -16.83
C MET A 511 33.37 2.43 -16.17
N VAL A 512 33.41 2.85 -14.91
CA VAL A 512 34.64 3.05 -14.15
C VAL A 512 34.68 2.02 -13.02
N ILE A 513 35.70 1.18 -13.03
CA ILE A 513 35.96 0.21 -11.97
C ILE A 513 37.07 0.79 -11.09
N LEU A 514 36.73 1.14 -9.86
CA LEU A 514 37.66 1.70 -8.89
C LEU A 514 38.44 0.57 -8.21
N GLY A 515 39.75 0.53 -8.43
CA GLY A 515 40.66 -0.40 -7.78
C GLY A 515 41.06 0.05 -6.37
N ASN A 516 41.46 -0.89 -5.52
CA ASN A 516 41.93 -0.58 -4.16
C ASN A 516 43.32 0.10 -4.15
N ASP A 517 44.10 -0.09 -5.21
CA ASP A 517 45.47 0.44 -5.34
C ASP A 517 45.51 1.82 -6.03
N GLY A 518 44.34 2.43 -6.27
CA GLY A 518 44.21 3.74 -6.94
C GLY A 518 44.22 3.70 -8.47
N GLU A 519 44.51 2.54 -9.08
CA GLU A 519 44.35 2.33 -10.52
C GLU A 519 42.86 2.08 -10.86
N ASN A 520 42.31 2.95 -11.71
CA ASN A 520 40.94 2.85 -12.19
C ASN A 520 40.92 2.28 -13.60
N THR A 521 40.04 1.30 -13.84
CA THR A 521 39.78 0.81 -15.21
C THR A 521 38.56 1.53 -15.77
N GLU A 522 38.75 2.27 -16.87
CA GLU A 522 37.66 2.92 -17.60
C GLU A 522 37.32 2.14 -18.87
N VAL A 523 36.03 1.83 -19.05
CA VAL A 523 35.48 1.18 -20.24
C VAL A 523 34.40 2.09 -20.82
N VAL A 524 34.53 2.45 -22.08
CA VAL A 524 33.59 3.33 -22.78
C VAL A 524 32.96 2.58 -23.96
N CYS A 525 31.64 2.42 -23.95
CA CYS A 525 30.88 1.82 -25.05
C CYS A 525 30.15 2.92 -25.84
N ARG A 526 30.36 2.94 -27.16
CA ARG A 526 29.68 3.84 -28.12
C ARG A 526 28.82 3.06 -29.11
N ASP A 527 29.15 1.81 -29.35
CA ASP A 527 28.46 0.92 -30.29
C ASP A 527 27.98 -0.35 -29.58
N LEU A 528 26.98 -1.03 -30.17
CA LEU A 528 26.44 -2.27 -29.59
C LEU A 528 27.51 -3.37 -29.50
N SER A 529 28.44 -3.41 -30.47
CA SER A 529 29.57 -4.35 -30.50
C SER A 529 30.46 -4.25 -29.26
N ASP A 530 30.56 -3.07 -28.63
CA ASP A 530 31.37 -2.87 -27.42
C ASP A 530 30.81 -3.61 -26.19
N LEU A 531 29.54 -4.03 -26.26
CA LEU A 531 28.85 -4.77 -25.22
C LEU A 531 28.79 -6.28 -25.48
N GLU A 532 29.11 -6.75 -26.69
CA GLU A 532 28.88 -8.15 -27.10
C GLU A 532 29.68 -9.16 -26.29
N ASP A 533 30.84 -8.76 -25.75
CA ASP A 533 31.68 -9.59 -24.91
C ASP A 533 31.21 -9.70 -23.44
N TYR A 534 30.01 -9.20 -23.11
CA TYR A 534 29.48 -9.22 -21.74
C TYR A 534 29.48 -10.63 -21.12
N TYR A 535 29.29 -11.68 -21.93
CA TYR A 535 29.25 -13.06 -21.47
C TYR A 535 30.64 -13.64 -21.15
N GLN A 536 31.72 -12.89 -21.38
CA GLN A 536 33.10 -13.29 -21.08
C GLN A 536 33.55 -12.67 -19.74
N PRO A 537 33.63 -13.45 -18.63
CA PRO A 537 33.85 -12.89 -17.29
C PRO A 537 35.16 -12.11 -17.10
N TYR A 538 36.15 -12.36 -17.96
CA TYR A 538 37.47 -11.70 -17.91
C TYR A 538 37.52 -10.41 -18.73
N SER A 539 36.49 -10.12 -19.54
CA SER A 539 36.43 -8.89 -20.31
C SER A 539 36.29 -7.67 -19.40
N PRO A 540 36.98 -6.56 -19.69
CA PRO A 540 36.86 -5.33 -18.92
C PRO A 540 35.39 -4.88 -18.81
N GLY A 541 34.90 -4.75 -17.57
CA GLY A 541 33.54 -4.29 -17.30
C GLY A 541 32.43 -5.27 -17.68
N ALA A 542 32.72 -6.56 -17.91
CA ALA A 542 31.72 -7.57 -18.30
C ALA A 542 30.45 -7.55 -17.43
N LEU A 543 30.62 -7.49 -16.10
CA LEU A 543 29.50 -7.38 -15.14
C LEU A 543 28.65 -6.13 -15.39
N LEU A 544 29.28 -4.98 -15.60
CA LEU A 544 28.58 -3.71 -15.83
C LEU A 544 27.86 -3.71 -17.19
N LYS A 545 28.51 -4.24 -18.24
CA LYS A 545 27.89 -4.44 -19.56
C LYS A 545 26.63 -5.32 -19.45
N ALA A 546 26.75 -6.46 -18.76
CA ALA A 546 25.63 -7.36 -18.51
C ALA A 546 24.52 -6.68 -17.68
N SER A 547 24.85 -5.78 -16.75
CA SER A 547 23.84 -5.01 -16.00
C SER A 547 23.01 -4.10 -16.89
N PHE A 548 23.60 -3.42 -17.88
CA PHE A 548 22.85 -2.59 -18.83
C PHE A 548 21.87 -3.41 -19.69
N ILE A 549 22.26 -4.62 -20.06
CA ILE A 549 21.42 -5.56 -20.82
C ILE A 549 20.32 -6.11 -19.92
N CYS A 550 20.67 -6.63 -18.74
CA CYS A 550 19.75 -7.20 -17.76
C CYS A 550 18.71 -6.19 -17.27
N ALA A 551 19.07 -4.90 -17.17
CA ALA A 551 18.16 -3.84 -16.76
C ALA A 551 17.23 -3.36 -17.90
N ASP A 552 17.28 -3.97 -19.10
CA ASP A 552 16.60 -3.52 -20.31
C ASP A 552 16.85 -2.03 -20.60
N ILE A 553 18.11 -1.60 -20.45
CA ILE A 553 18.56 -0.27 -20.87
C ILE A 553 19.11 -0.35 -22.28
N VAL A 554 19.80 -1.45 -22.60
CA VAL A 554 20.32 -1.74 -23.94
C VAL A 554 19.80 -3.11 -24.38
N SER A 555 19.30 -3.18 -25.62
CA SER A 555 18.93 -4.42 -26.28
C SER A 555 19.88 -4.67 -27.45
N LEU A 556 20.69 -5.73 -27.36
CA LEU A 556 21.63 -6.12 -28.41
C LEU A 556 20.94 -6.66 -29.67
N THR A 557 19.73 -7.21 -29.53
CA THR A 557 18.94 -7.77 -30.64
C THR A 557 18.11 -6.72 -31.39
N SER A 558 18.11 -5.47 -30.92
CA SER A 558 17.41 -4.38 -31.54
C SER A 558 18.09 -3.96 -32.86
N PRO A 559 17.32 -3.62 -33.91
CA PRO A 559 17.90 -3.07 -35.14
C PRO A 559 18.43 -1.63 -34.96
N ARG A 560 18.18 -1.01 -33.80
CA ARG A 560 18.61 0.37 -33.49
C ARG A 560 19.99 0.38 -32.86
N SER A 561 20.81 1.34 -33.26
CA SER A 561 22.13 1.60 -32.68
C SER A 561 22.06 1.91 -31.17
N LEU A 562 23.18 1.73 -30.46
CA LEU A 562 23.28 2.07 -29.03
C LEU A 562 22.88 3.54 -28.79
N LYS A 563 23.36 4.45 -29.67
CA LYS A 563 23.04 5.88 -29.61
C LYS A 563 21.54 6.14 -29.68
N GLU A 564 20.83 5.52 -30.62
CA GLU A 564 19.38 5.70 -30.77
C GLU A 564 18.63 5.16 -29.55
N GLN A 565 19.01 4.00 -29.03
CA GLN A 565 18.38 3.43 -27.83
C GLN A 565 18.55 4.33 -26.61
N LEU A 566 19.75 4.90 -26.40
CA LEU A 566 20.04 5.82 -25.30
C LEU A 566 19.34 7.17 -25.47
N MET A 567 19.33 7.75 -26.67
CA MET A 567 18.66 9.03 -26.89
C MET A 567 17.13 8.92 -26.75
N GLU A 568 16.50 7.90 -27.36
CA GLU A 568 15.05 7.75 -27.31
C GLU A 568 14.55 7.28 -25.94
N GLY A 569 15.24 6.30 -25.34
CA GLY A 569 14.83 5.76 -24.05
C GLY A 569 15.13 6.72 -22.89
N TYR A 570 16.20 7.51 -23.04
CA TYR A 570 16.89 8.08 -21.90
C TYR A 570 17.41 9.52 -22.13
N GLY A 571 17.32 10.08 -23.33
CA GLY A 571 17.76 11.45 -23.62
C GLY A 571 19.28 11.68 -23.47
N GLY A 572 20.07 10.60 -23.39
CA GLY A 572 21.50 10.64 -23.11
C GLY A 572 22.01 9.29 -22.60
N GLY A 573 23.28 9.26 -22.19
CA GLY A 573 23.97 8.07 -21.73
C GLY A 573 24.02 7.91 -20.20
N PHE A 574 24.89 7.01 -19.75
CA PHE A 574 25.11 6.74 -18.34
C PHE A 574 26.60 6.70 -18.01
N GLU A 575 26.94 7.18 -16.82
CA GLU A 575 28.24 6.98 -16.20
C GLU A 575 28.05 6.21 -14.90
N ILE A 576 28.71 5.06 -14.77
CA ILE A 576 28.67 4.19 -13.60
C ILE A 576 30.06 3.99 -13.03
N HIS A 577 30.20 4.16 -11.71
CA HIS A 577 31.41 3.83 -10.98
C HIS A 577 31.10 2.70 -10.00
N SER A 578 31.90 1.63 -10.01
CA SER A 578 31.78 0.49 -9.11
C SER A 578 33.03 0.33 -8.26
N TRP A 579 32.90 -0.11 -7.01
CA TRP A 579 34.03 -0.40 -6.13
C TRP A 579 33.79 -1.62 -5.25
N SER A 580 34.89 -2.24 -4.83
CA SER A 580 34.91 -3.17 -3.71
C SER A 580 36.21 -3.06 -2.92
N VAL A 581 36.11 -2.77 -1.63
CA VAL A 581 37.27 -2.74 -0.72
C VAL A 581 37.64 -4.13 -0.19
N LEU A 582 36.98 -5.19 -0.67
CA LEU A 582 37.35 -6.57 -0.37
C LEU A 582 38.37 -7.06 -1.40
N PRO A 583 39.35 -7.87 -0.97
CA PRO A 583 40.24 -8.57 -1.90
C PRO A 583 39.45 -9.37 -2.95
N GLN A 584 39.88 -9.34 -4.21
CA GLN A 584 39.27 -10.16 -5.25
C GLN A 584 39.40 -11.65 -4.88
N GLY A 585 38.31 -12.42 -4.99
CA GLY A 585 38.31 -13.81 -4.56
C GLY A 585 38.29 -14.00 -3.04
N SER A 586 37.77 -13.01 -2.29
CA SER A 586 37.54 -13.07 -0.84
C SER A 586 36.67 -14.26 -0.37
N GLY A 587 35.85 -14.81 -1.26
CA GLY A 587 34.82 -15.79 -0.92
C GLY A 587 33.56 -15.17 -0.29
N MET A 588 33.51 -13.83 -0.13
CA MET A 588 32.42 -13.10 0.52
C MET A 588 31.28 -12.69 -0.43
N GLY A 589 31.20 -13.28 -1.63
CA GLY A 589 30.12 -13.05 -2.59
C GLY A 589 30.17 -11.69 -3.27
N THR A 590 31.35 -11.07 -3.30
CA THR A 590 31.58 -9.70 -3.76
C THR A 590 30.99 -9.43 -5.15
N SER A 591 31.10 -10.36 -6.10
CA SER A 591 30.60 -10.18 -7.46
C SER A 591 29.07 -10.06 -7.52
N SER A 592 28.34 -10.98 -6.89
CA SER A 592 26.87 -10.97 -6.88
C SER A 592 26.32 -9.77 -6.10
N ILE A 593 26.97 -9.43 -4.98
CA ILE A 593 26.62 -8.24 -4.20
C ILE A 593 26.86 -6.97 -5.01
N LEU A 594 27.97 -6.90 -5.76
CA LEU A 594 28.27 -5.78 -6.63
C LEU A 594 27.26 -5.67 -7.77
N ALA A 595 26.89 -6.79 -8.40
CA ALA A 595 25.81 -6.83 -9.39
C ALA A 595 24.50 -6.29 -8.80
N GLY A 596 24.16 -6.65 -7.56
CA GLY A 596 23.01 -6.11 -6.85
C GLY A 596 23.08 -4.60 -6.63
N ALA A 597 24.23 -4.08 -6.17
CA ALA A 597 24.43 -2.64 -5.99
C ALA A 597 24.34 -1.87 -7.32
N VAL A 598 24.98 -2.39 -8.37
CA VAL A 598 24.95 -1.84 -9.72
C VAL A 598 23.52 -1.81 -10.25
N MET A 599 22.80 -2.93 -10.22
CA MET A 599 21.42 -3.03 -10.69
C MET A 599 20.50 -2.08 -9.92
N ALA A 600 20.68 -2.00 -8.59
CA ALA A 600 19.89 -1.11 -7.74
C ALA A 600 20.09 0.37 -8.11
N ALA A 601 21.34 0.81 -8.27
CA ALA A 601 21.66 2.19 -8.67
C ALA A 601 21.23 2.49 -10.11
N LEU A 602 21.42 1.53 -11.02
CA LEU A 602 21.13 1.67 -12.45
C LEU A 602 19.62 1.72 -12.74
N LEU A 603 18.83 0.87 -12.11
CA LEU A 603 17.36 0.91 -12.21
C LEU A 603 16.84 2.26 -11.72
N ARG A 604 17.31 2.70 -10.54
CA ARG A 604 16.93 3.99 -9.98
C ARG A 604 17.33 5.16 -10.88
N ALA A 605 18.55 5.17 -11.42
CA ALA A 605 19.04 6.21 -12.35
C ALA A 605 18.35 6.18 -13.72
N SER A 606 17.76 5.05 -14.12
CA SER A 606 16.95 4.92 -15.34
C SER A 606 15.46 5.26 -15.12
N GLY A 607 15.06 5.61 -13.89
CA GLY A 607 13.68 5.89 -13.52
C GLY A 607 12.84 4.63 -13.25
N LYS A 608 13.45 3.44 -13.25
CA LYS A 608 12.83 2.15 -12.92
C LYS A 608 12.94 1.87 -11.42
N SER A 609 12.03 1.08 -10.87
CA SER A 609 12.11 0.60 -9.48
C SER A 609 12.00 -0.93 -9.43
N CYS A 610 12.65 -1.53 -8.43
CA CYS A 610 12.60 -2.95 -8.15
C CYS A 610 12.70 -3.15 -6.63
N ASP A 611 11.91 -4.07 -6.10
CA ASP A 611 11.99 -4.46 -4.69
C ASP A 611 13.21 -5.39 -4.46
N LYS A 612 13.61 -5.58 -3.19
CA LYS A 612 14.79 -6.41 -2.88
C LYS A 612 14.63 -7.86 -3.38
N LYS A 613 13.40 -8.40 -3.38
CA LYS A 613 13.12 -9.76 -3.88
C LYS A 613 13.31 -9.85 -5.40
N GLY A 614 12.74 -8.92 -6.16
CA GLY A 614 12.96 -8.84 -7.59
C GLY A 614 14.44 -8.62 -7.93
N LEU A 615 15.16 -7.86 -7.11
CA LEU A 615 16.59 -7.62 -7.29
C LEU A 615 17.43 -8.89 -7.11
N ILE A 616 17.10 -9.74 -6.12
CA ILE A 616 17.74 -11.06 -5.94
C ILE A 616 17.61 -11.88 -7.23
N HIS A 617 16.40 -11.96 -7.80
CA HIS A 617 16.15 -12.73 -9.02
C HIS A 617 16.77 -12.09 -10.27
N ALA A 618 16.80 -10.76 -10.35
CA ALA A 618 17.46 -10.05 -11.44
C ALA A 618 18.98 -10.31 -11.44
N VAL A 619 19.62 -10.31 -10.27
CA VAL A 619 21.05 -10.65 -10.15
C VAL A 619 21.28 -12.12 -10.48
N LEU A 620 20.43 -13.04 -10.00
CA LEU A 620 20.53 -14.45 -10.35
C LEU A 620 20.47 -14.65 -11.87
N TYR A 621 19.59 -13.93 -12.57
CA TYR A 621 19.51 -13.93 -14.03
C TYR A 621 20.76 -13.32 -14.68
N LEU A 622 21.24 -12.18 -14.18
CA LEU A 622 22.44 -11.51 -14.65
C LEU A 622 23.68 -12.41 -14.60
N GLU A 623 23.84 -13.21 -13.54
CA GLU A 623 24.98 -14.13 -13.42
C GLU A 623 24.92 -15.28 -14.43
N GLN A 624 23.72 -15.72 -14.82
CA GLN A 624 23.57 -16.67 -15.93
C GLN A 624 23.93 -16.03 -17.26
N LEU A 625 23.60 -14.75 -17.48
CA LEU A 625 24.06 -14.00 -18.66
C LEU A 625 25.59 -13.88 -18.72
N LEU A 626 26.25 -13.73 -17.57
CA LEU A 626 27.71 -13.71 -17.46
C LEU A 626 28.39 -15.07 -17.61
N THR A 627 27.62 -16.17 -17.67
CA THR A 627 28.15 -17.56 -17.68
C THR A 627 29.01 -17.93 -16.46
N THR A 628 28.97 -17.12 -15.39
CA THR A 628 29.67 -17.41 -14.13
C THR A 628 28.94 -18.45 -13.30
N GLY A 629 27.62 -18.58 -13.50
CA GLY A 629 26.76 -19.40 -12.67
C GLY A 629 26.73 -18.87 -11.23
N GLY A 630 26.33 -19.73 -10.29
CA GLY A 630 26.21 -19.38 -8.87
C GLY A 630 24.82 -19.65 -8.33
N GLY A 631 24.71 -19.61 -7.00
CA GLY A 631 23.44 -19.71 -6.29
C GLY A 631 22.90 -18.36 -5.86
N TRP A 632 21.81 -18.38 -5.10
CA TRP A 632 21.11 -17.17 -4.65
C TRP A 632 21.55 -16.66 -3.27
N GLN A 633 22.48 -17.33 -2.58
CA GLN A 633 22.86 -16.97 -1.21
C GLN A 633 23.54 -15.59 -1.11
N ASP A 634 24.35 -15.22 -2.12
CA ASP A 634 25.15 -14.00 -2.07
C ASP A 634 24.26 -12.75 -2.10
N GLN A 635 23.20 -12.83 -2.91
CA GLN A 635 22.19 -11.80 -3.07
C GLN A 635 21.35 -11.68 -1.80
N VAL A 636 20.93 -12.80 -1.19
CA VAL A 636 20.17 -12.77 0.07
C VAL A 636 21.02 -12.17 1.19
N GLY A 637 22.23 -12.70 1.39
CA GLY A 637 23.12 -12.27 2.47
C GLY A 637 23.62 -10.84 2.35
N GLY A 638 23.88 -10.36 1.13
CA GLY A 638 24.44 -9.02 0.91
C GLY A 638 23.43 -7.91 0.66
N LEU A 639 22.20 -8.21 0.22
CA LEU A 639 21.18 -7.18 -0.08
C LEU A 639 20.15 -7.01 1.03
N MET A 640 19.89 -8.06 1.82
CA MET A 640 18.83 -8.04 2.83
C MET A 640 19.30 -7.56 4.20
N GLY A 641 20.60 -7.67 4.51
CA GLY A 641 21.16 -7.37 5.83
C GLY A 641 20.76 -8.39 6.89
N GLY A 642 21.22 -8.21 8.11
CA GLY A 642 20.92 -8.99 9.30
C GLY A 642 21.41 -10.43 9.27
N ILE A 643 20.88 -11.22 10.21
CA ILE A 643 21.00 -12.68 10.22
C ILE A 643 19.72 -13.23 9.58
N LYS A 644 19.85 -13.93 8.44
CA LYS A 644 18.70 -14.44 7.70
C LYS A 644 18.86 -15.90 7.33
N ILE A 645 17.72 -16.56 7.14
CA ILE A 645 17.67 -17.82 6.40
C ILE A 645 17.03 -17.57 5.03
N GLY A 646 17.76 -17.88 3.97
CA GLY A 646 17.19 -17.96 2.63
C GLY A 646 16.65 -19.35 2.37
N LEU A 647 15.50 -19.43 1.71
CA LEU A 647 14.78 -20.67 1.42
C LEU A 647 14.34 -20.71 -0.04
N SER A 648 14.38 -21.89 -0.64
CA SER A 648 13.78 -22.16 -1.94
C SER A 648 13.23 -23.57 -1.99
N GLU A 649 12.01 -23.73 -2.52
CA GLU A 649 11.40 -25.04 -2.75
C GLU A 649 11.95 -25.71 -4.01
N ALA A 650 11.87 -27.03 -4.07
CA ALA A 650 12.21 -27.86 -5.23
C ALA A 650 11.22 -27.66 -6.40
N LYS A 651 11.23 -26.49 -7.02
CA LYS A 651 10.35 -26.18 -8.15
C LYS A 651 10.94 -25.18 -9.14
N LEU A 652 10.35 -25.18 -10.34
CA LEU A 652 10.56 -24.16 -11.36
C LEU A 652 9.29 -23.30 -11.53
N PRO A 653 9.42 -21.98 -11.76
CA PRO A 653 10.66 -21.20 -11.68
C PRO A 653 11.19 -21.14 -10.23
N ILE A 654 12.52 -20.93 -10.07
CA ILE A 654 13.14 -20.75 -8.75
C ILE A 654 12.46 -19.57 -8.04
N ALA A 655 11.97 -19.81 -6.83
CA ALA A 655 11.44 -18.79 -5.94
C ALA A 655 12.29 -18.75 -4.67
N VAL A 656 12.89 -17.60 -4.38
CA VAL A 656 13.76 -17.40 -3.21
C VAL A 656 13.00 -16.57 -2.20
N GLU A 657 12.97 -17.03 -0.95
CA GLU A 657 12.42 -16.31 0.18
C GLU A 657 13.52 -16.03 1.19
N ALA A 658 13.70 -14.76 1.55
CA ALA A 658 14.61 -14.36 2.60
C ALA A 658 13.80 -14.11 3.87
N VAL A 659 13.97 -14.97 4.88
CA VAL A 659 13.23 -14.92 6.14
C VAL A 659 14.10 -14.26 7.20
N ASP A 660 13.55 -13.20 7.81
CA ASP A 660 14.14 -12.55 8.98
C ASP A 660 14.04 -13.46 10.21
N LEU A 661 15.19 -13.75 10.82
CA LEU A 661 15.24 -14.49 12.07
C LEU A 661 14.97 -13.52 13.23
N LYS A 662 14.09 -13.91 14.16
CA LYS A 662 13.81 -13.15 15.38
C LYS A 662 14.96 -13.32 16.38
N VAL A 663 16.08 -12.65 16.13
CA VAL A 663 17.28 -12.65 16.97
C VAL A 663 17.26 -11.40 17.85
N SER A 664 17.59 -11.55 19.14
CA SER A 664 17.62 -10.39 20.06
C SER A 664 18.88 -9.55 19.86
N ASP A 665 18.81 -8.27 20.24
CA ASP A 665 19.94 -7.34 20.13
C ASP A 665 21.14 -7.79 20.97
N GLU A 666 20.89 -8.45 22.11
CA GLU A 666 21.94 -9.04 22.94
C GLU A 666 22.71 -10.14 22.20
N VAL A 667 22.00 -10.99 21.43
CA VAL A 667 22.64 -12.04 20.63
C VAL A 667 23.44 -11.42 19.49
N ILE A 668 22.92 -10.39 18.82
CA ILE A 668 23.65 -9.63 17.79
C ILE A 668 24.96 -9.07 18.36
N GLN A 669 24.89 -8.45 19.55
CA GLN A 669 26.07 -7.92 20.24
C GLN A 669 27.07 -9.03 20.62
N MET A 670 26.59 -10.16 21.16
CA MET A 670 27.46 -11.31 21.46
C MET A 670 28.17 -11.84 20.20
N VAL A 671 27.51 -11.85 19.04
CA VAL A 671 28.14 -12.25 17.78
C VAL A 671 29.19 -11.22 17.35
N ASN A 672 28.89 -9.92 17.42
CA ASN A 672 29.84 -8.85 17.07
C ASN A 672 31.14 -8.91 17.89
N GLU A 673 31.03 -9.23 19.18
CA GLU A 673 32.16 -9.34 20.09
C GLU A 673 33.01 -10.60 19.85
N ARG A 674 32.41 -11.66 19.27
CA ARG A 674 33.02 -12.99 19.16
C ARG A 674 33.34 -13.44 17.73
N LEU A 675 32.84 -12.73 16.71
CA LEU A 675 33.14 -13.03 15.31
C LEU A 675 34.44 -12.35 14.89
N LEU A 676 35.33 -13.14 14.28
CA LEU A 676 36.60 -12.69 13.75
C LEU A 676 36.75 -13.12 12.29
N LEU A 677 37.17 -12.20 11.41
CA LEU A 677 37.51 -12.48 10.02
C LEU A 677 39.04 -12.47 9.83
N ILE A 678 39.56 -13.52 9.22
CA ILE A 678 40.99 -13.70 8.93
C ILE A 678 41.15 -13.93 7.43
N TYR A 679 41.66 -12.94 6.72
CA TYR A 679 42.08 -13.10 5.33
C TYR A 679 43.35 -13.95 5.28
N THR A 680 43.37 -14.97 4.43
CA THR A 680 44.47 -15.94 4.37
C THR A 680 45.66 -15.50 3.49
N GLY A 681 45.55 -14.36 2.80
CA GLY A 681 46.58 -13.88 1.87
C GLY A 681 46.63 -14.59 0.52
N LYS A 682 45.83 -15.66 0.34
CA LYS A 682 45.73 -16.43 -0.89
C LYS A 682 44.33 -16.33 -1.45
N THR A 683 44.22 -16.16 -2.76
CA THR A 683 42.96 -16.14 -3.49
C THR A 683 42.84 -17.41 -4.32
N ARG A 684 41.62 -17.97 -4.41
CA ARG A 684 41.33 -19.09 -5.30
C ARG A 684 39.98 -18.86 -5.97
N LEU A 685 39.95 -19.00 -7.28
CA LEU A 685 38.72 -18.84 -8.06
C LEU A 685 37.81 -20.06 -7.83
N ALA A 686 36.57 -19.81 -7.40
CA ALA A 686 35.59 -20.85 -7.06
C ALA A 686 35.02 -21.61 -8.27
N ARG A 687 35.20 -21.10 -9.50
CA ARG A 687 34.52 -21.61 -10.71
C ARG A 687 34.78 -23.09 -10.98
N ASN A 688 36.02 -23.56 -10.81
CA ASN A 688 36.36 -24.95 -11.09
C ASN A 688 35.76 -25.91 -10.05
N LEU A 689 35.65 -25.47 -8.78
CA LEU A 689 35.02 -26.25 -7.70
C LEU A 689 33.50 -26.34 -7.90
N LEU A 690 32.85 -25.23 -8.28
CA LEU A 690 31.42 -25.19 -8.58
C LEU A 690 31.02 -26.19 -9.69
N GLN A 691 31.80 -26.23 -10.77
CA GLN A 691 31.54 -27.16 -11.88
C GLN A 691 31.65 -28.62 -11.44
N GLU A 692 32.58 -28.94 -10.55
CA GLU A 692 32.76 -30.29 -10.03
C GLU A 692 31.60 -30.72 -9.12
N VAL A 693 31.16 -29.85 -8.20
CA VAL A 693 29.98 -30.11 -7.34
C VAL A 693 28.73 -30.36 -8.18
N VAL A 694 28.46 -29.47 -9.14
CA VAL A 694 27.29 -29.58 -10.04
C VAL A 694 27.37 -30.84 -10.90
N ARG A 695 28.56 -31.19 -11.40
CA ARG A 695 28.76 -32.44 -12.16
C ARG A 695 28.47 -33.68 -11.30
N ASN A 696 28.95 -33.70 -10.06
CA ASN A 696 28.69 -34.82 -9.16
C ASN A 696 27.22 -34.91 -8.74
N TRP A 697 26.53 -33.78 -8.63
CA TRP A 697 25.07 -33.74 -8.44
C TRP A 697 24.33 -34.36 -9.63
N TYR A 698 24.67 -33.96 -10.87
CA TYR A 698 24.08 -34.57 -12.07
C TYR A 698 24.37 -36.07 -12.17
N ALA A 699 25.55 -36.50 -11.71
CA ALA A 699 25.92 -37.91 -11.63
C ALA A 699 25.23 -38.67 -10.48
N ARG A 700 24.42 -37.99 -9.66
CA ARG A 700 23.75 -38.53 -8.46
C ARG A 700 24.72 -39.25 -7.53
N ASN A 701 25.91 -38.69 -7.33
CA ASN A 701 26.88 -39.23 -6.38
C ASN A 701 26.23 -39.28 -4.98
N PRO A 702 26.09 -40.46 -4.35
CA PRO A 702 25.38 -40.61 -3.08
C PRO A 702 25.92 -39.70 -1.97
N ASN A 703 27.24 -39.56 -1.88
CA ASN A 703 27.87 -38.71 -0.87
C ASN A 703 27.48 -37.23 -1.04
N ILE A 704 27.34 -36.76 -2.28
CA ILE A 704 26.95 -35.37 -2.57
C ILE A 704 25.47 -35.18 -2.28
N VAL A 705 24.61 -36.11 -2.72
CA VAL A 705 23.16 -36.04 -2.48
C VAL A 705 22.85 -36.07 -0.98
N GLU A 706 23.46 -36.97 -0.22
CA GLU A 706 23.30 -37.05 1.23
C GLU A 706 23.83 -35.79 1.94
N THR A 707 24.96 -35.25 1.46
CA THR A 707 25.52 -34.01 2.01
C THR A 707 24.60 -32.82 1.78
N GLU A 708 24.02 -32.66 0.59
CA GLU A 708 23.06 -31.59 0.28
C GLU A 708 21.77 -31.69 1.13
N ASN A 709 21.26 -32.91 1.37
CA ASN A 709 20.16 -33.13 2.32
C ASN A 709 20.54 -32.63 3.73
N ALA A 710 21.73 -33.02 4.19
CA ALA A 710 22.23 -32.64 5.51
C ALA A 710 22.46 -31.13 5.63
N LEU A 711 22.90 -30.45 4.56
CA LEU A 711 23.09 -29.00 4.53
C LEU A 711 21.79 -28.24 4.79
N VAL A 712 20.69 -28.64 4.15
CA VAL A 712 19.38 -27.99 4.32
C VAL A 712 18.89 -28.12 5.77
N ILE A 713 19.02 -29.31 6.36
CA ILE A 713 18.66 -29.56 7.76
C ILE A 713 19.54 -28.72 8.71
N LEU A 714 20.86 -28.72 8.47
CA LEU A 714 21.81 -27.99 9.30
C LEU A 714 21.62 -26.47 9.22
N ALA A 715 21.17 -25.94 8.09
CA ALA A 715 20.84 -24.52 7.95
C ALA A 715 19.70 -24.12 8.90
N GLN A 716 18.66 -24.95 9.00
CA GLN A 716 17.54 -24.74 9.92
C GLN A 716 17.96 -24.90 11.38
N GLU A 717 18.79 -25.91 11.71
CA GLU A 717 19.35 -26.06 13.07
C GLU A 717 20.15 -24.83 13.48
N CYS A 718 20.95 -24.29 12.56
CA CYS A 718 21.76 -23.08 12.78
C CYS A 718 20.87 -21.85 13.00
N ALA A 719 19.80 -21.69 12.22
CA ALA A 719 18.84 -20.59 12.40
C ALA A 719 18.19 -20.63 13.79
N HIS A 720 17.76 -21.81 14.25
CA HIS A 720 17.27 -21.98 15.62
C HIS A 720 18.35 -21.65 16.66
N GLY A 721 19.61 -22.00 16.41
CA GLY A 721 20.73 -21.61 17.29
C GLY A 721 20.84 -20.10 17.50
N PHE A 722 20.63 -19.29 16.45
CA PHE A 722 20.59 -17.84 16.57
C PHE A 722 19.34 -17.35 17.32
N ILE A 723 18.16 -17.90 17.02
CA ILE A 723 16.90 -17.54 17.69
C ILE A 723 16.98 -17.83 19.20
N ASP A 724 17.57 -18.97 19.57
CA ASP A 724 17.71 -19.42 20.96
C ASP A 724 18.86 -18.69 21.71
N GLY A 725 19.65 -17.86 21.03
CA GLY A 725 20.86 -17.24 21.58
C GLY A 725 21.99 -18.22 21.93
N ASN A 726 21.95 -19.44 21.39
CA ASN A 726 22.92 -20.49 21.69
C ASN A 726 24.09 -20.49 20.69
N LEU A 727 25.08 -19.63 20.94
CA LEU A 727 26.26 -19.49 20.07
C LEU A 727 27.14 -20.75 20.02
N GLN A 728 27.11 -21.61 21.04
CA GLN A 728 27.80 -22.89 20.99
C GLN A 728 27.16 -23.84 19.97
N LYS A 729 25.82 -23.85 19.89
CA LYS A 729 25.08 -24.60 18.86
C LYS A 729 25.38 -24.04 17.46
N VAL A 730 25.42 -22.72 17.31
CA VAL A 730 25.83 -22.06 16.04
C VAL A 730 27.25 -22.47 15.64
N GLY A 731 28.21 -22.46 16.57
CA GLY A 731 29.58 -22.92 16.31
C GLY A 731 29.67 -24.41 15.94
N SER A 732 28.89 -25.27 16.60
CA SER A 732 28.79 -26.68 16.21
C SER A 732 28.25 -26.85 14.79
N CYS A 733 27.28 -26.02 14.38
CA CYS A 733 26.78 -26.00 13.01
C CYS A 733 27.87 -25.55 12.02
N LEU A 734 28.67 -24.54 12.35
CA LEU A 734 29.80 -24.10 11.52
C LEU A 734 30.81 -25.22 11.26
N ASP A 735 31.19 -25.98 12.29
CA ASP A 735 32.14 -27.09 12.14
C ASP A 735 31.58 -28.23 11.28
N LYS A 736 30.32 -28.61 11.53
CA LYS A 736 29.62 -29.62 10.70
C LYS A 736 29.52 -29.15 9.26
N TYR A 737 29.20 -27.86 9.06
CA TYR A 737 29.12 -27.26 7.74
C TYR A 737 30.48 -27.28 7.04
N TRP A 738 31.57 -26.95 7.73
CA TRP A 738 32.92 -27.05 7.16
C TRP A 738 33.29 -28.48 6.77
N ALA A 739 32.93 -29.48 7.58
CA ALA A 739 33.13 -30.88 7.25
C ALA A 739 32.36 -31.29 5.97
N MET A 740 31.10 -30.85 5.83
CA MET A 740 30.28 -31.07 4.63
C MET A 740 30.88 -30.37 3.40
N LYS A 741 31.39 -29.15 3.56
CA LYS A 741 32.05 -28.38 2.49
C LYS A 741 33.29 -29.10 1.94
N LYS A 742 34.01 -29.83 2.79
CA LYS A 742 35.15 -30.68 2.39
C LYS A 742 34.74 -31.92 1.59
N ILE A 743 33.52 -32.44 1.81
CA ILE A 743 32.96 -33.53 1.01
C ILE A 743 32.57 -33.01 -0.38
N LEU A 744 31.90 -31.86 -0.43
CA LEU A 744 31.44 -31.25 -1.69
C LEU A 744 32.61 -30.79 -2.56
N ALA A 745 33.59 -30.11 -1.97
CA ALA A 745 34.72 -29.52 -2.68
C ALA A 745 36.06 -30.02 -2.13
N PRO A 746 36.54 -31.20 -2.59
CA PRO A 746 37.85 -31.72 -2.21
C PRO A 746 38.97 -30.71 -2.50
N GLY A 747 39.84 -30.49 -1.52
CA GLY A 747 40.95 -29.53 -1.63
C GLY A 747 40.59 -28.08 -1.30
N CYS A 748 39.42 -27.82 -0.70
CA CYS A 748 39.08 -26.51 -0.13
C CYS A 748 39.88 -26.19 1.16
N GLU A 749 40.45 -27.20 1.83
CA GLU A 749 41.36 -27.02 2.97
C GLU A 749 42.82 -27.18 2.51
N THR A 750 43.57 -26.07 2.47
CA THR A 750 45.02 -26.11 2.18
C THR A 750 45.82 -26.27 3.46
N ALA A 751 47.11 -26.63 3.35
CA ALA A 751 47.99 -26.73 4.52
C ALA A 751 48.05 -25.41 5.34
N THR A 752 48.02 -24.25 4.68
CA THR A 752 47.95 -22.94 5.34
C THR A 752 46.64 -22.77 6.11
N ILE A 753 45.49 -23.13 5.50
CA ILE A 753 44.17 -23.04 6.15
C ILE A 753 44.09 -24.00 7.35
N ALA A 754 44.57 -25.24 7.20
CA ALA A 754 44.59 -26.24 8.26
C ALA A 754 45.40 -25.76 9.48
N LYS A 755 46.57 -25.13 9.26
CA LYS A 755 47.38 -24.52 10.32
C LYS A 755 46.62 -23.41 11.06
N LEU A 756 46.00 -22.49 10.32
CA LEU A 756 45.22 -21.40 10.92
C LEU A 756 44.05 -21.94 11.75
N MET A 757 43.28 -22.88 11.21
CA MET A 757 42.16 -23.51 11.92
C MET A 757 42.63 -24.28 13.16
N ALA A 758 43.76 -24.98 13.10
CA ALA A 758 44.32 -25.69 14.25
C ALA A 758 44.72 -24.74 15.38
N ALA A 759 45.37 -23.60 15.05
CA ALA A 759 45.73 -22.58 16.02
C ALA A 759 44.50 -21.91 16.67
N SER A 760 43.43 -21.70 15.90
CA SER A 760 42.19 -21.09 16.39
C SER A 760 41.29 -22.06 17.20
N ARG A 761 41.44 -23.38 17.01
CA ARG A 761 40.53 -24.39 17.56
C ARG A 761 40.28 -24.31 19.08
N PRO A 762 41.30 -24.10 19.95
CA PRO A 762 41.08 -24.05 21.39
C PRO A 762 40.13 -22.92 21.83
N PHE A 763 40.08 -21.85 21.04
CA PHE A 763 39.37 -20.60 21.37
C PHE A 763 38.04 -20.44 20.64
N ALA A 764 37.72 -21.33 19.71
CA ALA A 764 36.54 -21.24 18.83
C ALA A 764 35.42 -22.19 19.26
N TYR A 765 34.17 -21.73 19.17
CA TYR A 765 33.01 -22.63 19.10
C TYR A 765 32.89 -23.31 17.74
N GLY A 766 33.28 -22.62 16.66
CA GLY A 766 33.26 -23.16 15.31
C GLY A 766 33.93 -22.22 14.30
N MET A 767 34.31 -22.78 13.15
CA MET A 767 35.06 -22.07 12.10
C MET A 767 34.67 -22.56 10.71
N CYS A 768 34.67 -21.67 9.71
CA CYS A 768 34.47 -22.05 8.31
C CYS A 768 35.15 -21.06 7.36
N MET A 769 35.43 -21.49 6.13
CA MET A 769 35.92 -20.61 5.07
C MET A 769 34.74 -20.02 4.28
N ALA A 770 34.87 -18.75 3.91
CA ALA A 770 33.90 -18.06 3.06
C ALA A 770 33.95 -18.59 1.62
N GLY A 771 32.78 -18.72 0.99
CA GLY A 771 32.67 -19.21 -0.39
C GLY A 771 33.23 -20.61 -0.55
N ALA A 772 33.70 -21.02 -1.74
CA ALA A 772 34.10 -22.41 -1.99
C ALA A 772 35.33 -22.93 -1.19
N GLY A 773 36.06 -22.04 -0.49
CA GLY A 773 37.30 -22.37 0.23
C GLY A 773 38.55 -22.41 -0.66
N GLY A 774 39.68 -22.84 -0.09
CA GLY A 774 40.99 -22.90 -0.75
C GLY A 774 41.77 -21.59 -0.75
N GLY A 775 41.17 -20.50 -0.26
CA GLY A 775 41.71 -19.15 -0.11
C GLY A 775 40.62 -18.20 0.39
N GLY A 776 40.90 -16.91 0.49
CA GLY A 776 39.93 -15.90 0.95
C GLY A 776 39.87 -15.78 2.47
N PHE A 777 38.68 -15.55 3.01
CA PHE A 777 38.46 -15.34 4.45
C PHE A 777 38.10 -16.62 5.20
N LEU A 778 38.78 -16.85 6.32
CA LEU A 778 38.36 -17.72 7.41
C LEU A 778 37.56 -16.88 8.41
N TYR A 779 36.39 -17.34 8.83
CA TYR A 779 35.67 -16.74 9.96
C TYR A 779 35.60 -17.68 11.14
N VAL A 780 35.85 -17.11 12.32
CA VAL A 780 35.97 -17.82 13.60
C VAL A 780 34.96 -17.22 14.56
N LEU A 781 34.11 -18.07 15.14
CA LEU A 781 33.23 -17.70 16.24
C LEU A 781 33.89 -18.10 17.56
N THR A 782 34.39 -17.14 18.33
CA THR A 782 35.13 -17.40 19.57
C THR A 782 34.21 -17.79 20.73
N LYS A 783 34.78 -18.53 21.70
CA LYS A 783 34.09 -18.93 22.93
C LYS A 783 33.81 -17.76 23.88
N ASP A 784 34.70 -16.78 23.88
CA ASP A 784 34.69 -15.59 24.75
C ASP A 784 35.07 -14.35 23.95
N ALA A 785 34.57 -13.18 24.34
CA ALA A 785 34.87 -11.91 23.68
C ALA A 785 36.37 -11.57 23.75
N ASN A 786 37.04 -11.87 24.88
CA ASN A 786 38.46 -11.59 25.06
C ASN A 786 39.36 -12.46 24.17
N HIS A 787 38.85 -13.61 23.71
CA HIS A 787 39.61 -14.49 22.82
C HIS A 787 39.84 -13.88 21.43
N LYS A 788 39.08 -12.85 21.02
CA LYS A 788 39.30 -12.17 19.74
C LYS A 788 40.70 -11.54 19.68
N HIS A 789 41.08 -10.79 20.71
CA HIS A 789 42.40 -10.17 20.83
C HIS A 789 43.51 -11.22 21.02
N LEU A 790 43.29 -12.19 21.90
CA LEU A 790 44.26 -13.28 22.12
C LEU A 790 44.55 -14.05 20.82
N LEU A 791 43.52 -14.31 20.02
CA LEU A 791 43.67 -15.04 18.77
C LEU A 791 44.44 -14.19 17.73
N MET A 792 44.29 -12.86 17.73
CA MET A 792 45.12 -11.99 16.89
C MET A 792 46.61 -12.18 17.19
N ASP A 793 47.00 -12.22 18.46
CA ASP A 793 48.39 -12.40 18.89
C ASP A 793 48.92 -13.80 18.55
N ILE A 794 48.14 -14.84 18.84
CA ILE A 794 48.52 -16.24 18.56
C ILE A 794 48.76 -16.44 17.06
N LEU A 795 47.84 -15.94 16.22
CA LEU A 795 47.94 -16.13 14.78
C LEU A 795 49.22 -15.51 14.22
N ASN A 796 49.69 -14.38 14.78
CA ASN A 796 50.94 -13.75 14.36
C ASN A 796 52.18 -14.65 14.53
N THR A 797 52.13 -15.63 15.44
CA THR A 797 53.23 -16.57 15.69
C THR A 797 53.21 -17.83 14.80
N VAL A 798 52.17 -18.03 13.98
CA VAL A 798 52.02 -19.26 13.17
C VAL A 798 52.86 -19.19 11.89
N GLU A 799 53.92 -20.01 11.82
CA GLU A 799 54.81 -20.09 10.64
C GLU A 799 54.09 -20.60 9.37
N GLY A 800 54.37 -19.97 8.23
CA GLY A 800 53.76 -20.27 6.93
C GLY A 800 52.40 -19.61 6.71
N THR A 801 52.11 -18.54 7.46
CA THR A 801 50.88 -17.73 7.38
C THR A 801 51.17 -16.22 7.24
N GLU A 802 52.30 -15.87 6.63
CA GLU A 802 52.83 -14.51 6.58
C GLU A 802 51.94 -13.52 5.80
N GLY A 803 51.13 -14.01 4.86
CA GLY A 803 50.20 -13.19 4.08
C GLY A 803 48.85 -12.91 4.74
N LYS A 804 48.63 -13.36 5.98
CA LYS A 804 47.32 -13.21 6.65
C LYS A 804 47.06 -11.77 7.08
N GLU A 805 45.80 -11.36 7.09
CA GLU A 805 45.35 -10.08 7.61
C GLU A 805 44.05 -10.26 8.39
N ILE A 806 43.87 -9.52 9.48
CA ILE A 806 42.67 -9.60 10.32
C ILE A 806 41.76 -8.41 10.04
N TYR A 807 40.47 -8.70 9.88
CA TYR A 807 39.45 -7.70 9.57
C TYR A 807 38.45 -7.61 10.72
N GLU A 808 38.22 -6.39 11.20
CA GLU A 808 37.10 -6.09 12.07
C GLU A 808 35.81 -6.12 11.28
N CYS A 809 34.80 -6.80 11.84
CA CYS A 809 33.47 -6.88 11.29
C CYS A 809 32.40 -6.71 12.36
N SER A 810 31.24 -6.26 11.93
CA SER A 810 30.01 -6.22 12.72
C SER A 810 28.84 -6.62 11.84
N ILE A 811 27.78 -7.15 12.44
CA ILE A 811 26.53 -7.45 11.76
C ILE A 811 25.96 -6.14 11.22
N ASP A 812 25.69 -6.14 9.91
CA ASP A 812 24.93 -5.08 9.26
C ASP A 812 23.45 -5.43 9.32
N THR A 813 22.58 -4.57 9.84
CA THR A 813 21.13 -4.84 9.93
C THR A 813 20.32 -4.22 8.79
N GLU A 814 20.92 -3.34 7.98
CA GLU A 814 20.20 -2.55 6.97
C GLU A 814 20.17 -3.23 5.58
N GLY A 815 21.26 -3.92 5.22
CA GLY A 815 21.48 -4.50 3.91
C GLY A 815 21.84 -3.44 2.86
N LEU A 816 21.30 -3.63 1.65
CA LEU A 816 21.41 -2.65 0.58
C LEU A 816 20.80 -1.30 0.99
N THR A 817 21.59 -0.25 0.92
CA THR A 817 21.18 1.15 1.12
C THR A 817 21.28 1.94 -0.19
N GLN A 818 20.42 2.94 -0.37
CA GLN A 818 20.43 3.84 -1.53
C GLN A 818 20.38 5.29 -1.08
N MET A 819 21.22 6.13 -1.68
CA MET A 819 21.25 7.57 -1.44
C MET A 819 21.33 8.33 -2.76
N ILE A 820 20.68 9.50 -2.81
CA ILE A 820 20.84 10.46 -3.90
C ILE A 820 21.75 11.57 -3.38
N ILE A 821 22.96 11.65 -3.93
CA ILE A 821 23.93 12.68 -3.54
C ILE A 821 23.83 13.83 -4.53
N ARG A 822 23.29 14.95 -4.07
CA ARG A 822 23.36 16.21 -4.80
C ARG A 822 24.83 16.59 -4.93
N SER A 823 25.27 16.88 -6.15
CA SER A 823 26.58 17.48 -6.37
C SER A 823 26.59 18.87 -5.76
N ILE A 824 26.90 18.98 -4.47
CA ILE A 824 27.37 20.23 -3.90
C ILE A 824 28.77 20.40 -4.49
N ASN A 825 29.02 21.51 -5.16
CA ASN A 825 30.37 21.92 -5.56
C ASN A 825 31.27 21.84 -4.34
N LEU A 826 32.04 20.76 -4.21
CA LEU A 826 33.17 20.68 -3.32
C LEU A 826 34.27 21.54 -3.95
N SER A 827 34.16 22.86 -3.75
CA SER A 827 35.34 23.71 -3.77
C SER A 827 36.25 23.20 -2.67
N VAL A 828 37.29 22.48 -3.06
CA VAL A 828 38.42 22.12 -2.21
C VAL A 828 39.00 23.42 -1.67
N SER A 829 38.64 23.80 -0.43
CA SER A 829 39.40 24.78 0.32
C SER A 829 40.69 24.08 0.78
N ASN A 830 41.74 24.25 -0.01
CA ASN A 830 43.11 24.10 0.47
C ASN A 830 43.32 25.05 1.66
N THR A 831 43.29 24.52 2.86
CA THR A 831 43.92 25.14 4.03
C THR A 831 44.60 24.06 4.85
N LEU A 832 45.73 23.58 4.33
CA LEU A 832 46.89 23.24 5.14
C LEU A 832 47.83 24.45 5.08
N SER A 833 47.84 25.28 6.12
CA SER A 833 48.99 26.08 6.52
C SER A 833 48.80 26.69 7.90
N ASN A 834 49.66 26.25 8.82
CA ASN A 834 50.17 26.93 10.03
C ASN A 834 49.20 27.22 11.20
N GLY A 835 49.47 26.51 12.30
CA GLY A 835 48.95 26.72 13.65
C GLY A 835 49.36 25.57 14.54
#